data_AF-A0A6B2ECX2-F1
#
_entry.id   AF-A0A6B2ECX2-F1
#
_cell.length_a   1.000
_cell.length_b   1.000
_cell.length_c   1.000
_cell.angle_alpha   90.00
_cell.angle_beta   90.00
_cell.angle_gamma   90.00
#
_symmetry.space_group_name_H-M   'P 1'
#
loop_
_entity.id
_entity.type
_entity.pdbx_description
1 polymer ?
#
loop_
_entity_poly.entity_id
_entity_poly.type
_entity_poly.pdbx_seq_one_letter_code
_entity_poly.pdbx_strand_id
1 'polypeptide(L)'
;MIFTTRASISLIIVVLTTMDSGLTQLSTEKIPLGAIFEQGTDEVQSAFKFAVLNHNLNISARRFELQAYVDVINTADAFKLSRLICNQFSRGVFSMLGAVSPDSFDTLHSYCNTFQMPFITPWFPEKVQSPSSGFLDFAVSMRPNYHEAIIDTIRFYGWKKIIFVYDSHDGLLRLQQIYQGLQPGNQTFQVETVKRISNASEAIEFLRVLENVDRWSRKYIVLDCSTDMAKEIIVNHVRDISLGRRTYHYLLSGLIMDDRWETEVIEYGAINITGFRIVDTARRYVRDVLEGWKKLDPATSQGAGKESISAQAALMYDAVFVLVEAFNKLLQKKPDQFRSYTTRRSQPFNTSLYSASMASGGSVTGASNKGLDCNTAKGWVSPWEHGDKISRYLRKVEIEGLTGQIRFASEGLACRKNYTLHVVEMTVNSAMVKVAEWSDLSRFTPVAAKYVRLRPHSDIEHNRTYIVTTIVEEPYIMERTAEPGQILVGNDRFEGYCKDLADMVAKKLGIRYELRIVRDGNYGAENLEVSGGWNGMVGELVRREADVAIASMTITSERERVIDFSKPFMSLGISIMIKKPMKQQPGVFSFLNPLSKEIWVCVLLSYFGVSIVVFIVSRFSPYEWRLFSSTGEESHHLEQISGGQTSHTVVNEFSILNSFWFALGAFMQQGCDISPRSISGRIVGSVWWFFALILISSYTANLAAFLTLERMSSPIDSPEDLASQTDIQYGTLYHGATWDFFRRSQITLYTKMWEYMNSRKQVFVRSYDEGVRRVRTSKGKYALLIESPKNDYINEREPCDTMKVGRNLDAKGFGIATPIGSPLRDPINLAVLSLKETGELTKLMNKWWYDRTECRHDKFDTSHNELSLSNVAG
;
A
#
# COMPACT_ATOMS: atom_id res chain seq x y z
N MET A 1 102.55 -28.81 -5.49
CA MET A 1 101.69 -28.62 -4.32
C MET A 1 101.88 -27.17 -3.86
N ILE A 2 100.77 -26.44 -3.67
CA ILE A 2 100.70 -25.01 -3.29
C ILE A 2 101.27 -24.06 -4.35
N PHE A 3 100.51 -23.69 -5.40
CA PHE A 3 100.60 -22.39 -6.12
C PHE A 3 99.57 -22.19 -7.26
N THR A 4 98.44 -22.92 -7.30
CA THR A 4 97.45 -22.82 -8.40
C THR A 4 96.05 -22.33 -7.99
N THR A 5 95.86 -21.80 -6.77
CA THR A 5 94.54 -21.36 -6.26
C THR A 5 94.39 -19.84 -6.04
N ARG A 6 95.30 -19.00 -6.56
CA ARG A 6 95.17 -17.52 -6.49
C ARG A 6 94.79 -16.82 -7.80
N ALA A 7 94.88 -17.49 -8.95
CA ALA A 7 94.56 -16.90 -10.25
C ALA A 7 93.05 -16.91 -10.59
N SER A 8 92.28 -17.85 -10.05
CA SER A 8 90.85 -18.00 -10.38
C SER A 8 89.92 -17.05 -9.63
N ILE A 9 90.38 -16.43 -8.52
CA ILE A 9 89.56 -15.50 -7.72
C ILE A 9 89.68 -14.06 -8.25
N SER A 10 90.84 -13.67 -8.79
CA SER A 10 91.01 -12.32 -9.35
C SER A 10 90.32 -12.14 -10.71
N LEU A 11 90.16 -13.21 -11.51
CA LEU A 11 89.42 -13.13 -12.78
C LEU A 11 87.90 -13.03 -12.57
N ILE A 12 87.37 -13.65 -11.51
CA ILE A 12 85.95 -13.58 -11.16
C ILE A 12 85.57 -12.21 -10.58
N ILE A 13 86.47 -11.57 -9.81
CA ILE A 13 86.22 -10.21 -9.28
C ILE A 13 86.32 -9.14 -10.38
N VAL A 14 87.19 -9.30 -11.38
CA VAL A 14 87.24 -8.35 -12.52
C VAL A 14 86.03 -8.53 -13.45
N VAL A 15 85.57 -9.76 -13.71
CA VAL A 15 84.36 -9.98 -14.52
C VAL A 15 83.07 -9.52 -13.81
N LEU A 16 83.00 -9.65 -12.47
CA LEU A 16 81.87 -9.13 -11.69
C LEU A 16 81.89 -7.60 -11.51
N THR A 17 83.06 -6.94 -11.59
CA THR A 17 83.15 -5.46 -11.51
C THR A 17 83.03 -4.76 -12.86
N THR A 18 83.29 -5.45 -13.98
CA THR A 18 83.04 -4.90 -15.34
C THR A 18 81.65 -5.22 -15.91
N MET A 19 80.85 -6.04 -15.22
CA MET A 19 79.45 -6.29 -15.56
C MET A 19 78.48 -5.34 -14.84
N ASP A 20 78.97 -4.48 -13.95
CA ASP A 20 78.15 -3.53 -13.15
C ASP A 20 78.19 -2.09 -13.68
N SER A 21 78.85 -1.84 -14.81
CA SER A 21 78.85 -0.54 -15.51
C SER A 21 77.95 -0.52 -16.76
N GLY A 22 76.96 -1.43 -16.82
CA GLY A 22 76.02 -1.56 -17.94
C GLY A 22 74.53 -1.55 -17.55
N LEU A 23 74.18 -1.46 -16.26
CA LEU A 23 72.81 -1.15 -15.86
C LEU A 23 72.63 0.37 -15.96
N THR A 24 72.32 0.82 -17.18
CA THR A 24 71.56 2.06 -17.33
C THR A 24 70.34 1.94 -16.43
N GLN A 25 70.31 2.70 -15.34
CA GLN A 25 69.07 2.99 -14.63
C GLN A 25 68.08 3.45 -15.70
N LEU A 26 67.13 2.59 -16.07
CA LEU A 26 65.97 3.01 -16.85
C LEU A 26 65.21 3.97 -15.94
N SER A 27 65.49 5.27 -16.06
CA SER A 27 64.67 6.28 -15.40
C SER A 27 63.26 6.11 -15.93
N THR A 28 62.33 5.65 -15.09
CA THR A 28 60.92 5.56 -15.45
C THR A 28 60.45 6.93 -15.90
N GLU A 29 59.97 7.02 -17.14
CA GLU A 29 59.58 8.27 -17.75
C GLU A 29 58.41 8.91 -16.97
N LYS A 30 58.52 10.21 -16.65
CA LYS A 30 57.49 10.95 -15.90
C LYS A 30 56.64 11.79 -16.85
N ILE A 31 55.33 11.54 -16.88
CA ILE A 31 54.38 12.25 -17.75
C ILE A 31 53.59 13.27 -16.93
N PRO A 32 53.71 14.59 -17.22
CA PRO A 32 52.97 15.63 -16.50
C PRO A 32 51.52 15.76 -16.97
N LEU A 33 50.59 15.75 -16.03
CA LEU A 33 49.14 15.93 -16.24
C LEU A 33 48.64 17.20 -15.56
N GLY A 34 47.80 17.97 -16.24
CA GLY A 34 47.07 19.08 -15.64
C GLY A 34 45.71 18.60 -15.13
N ALA A 35 45.31 19.02 -13.93
CA ALA A 35 44.00 18.72 -13.40
C ALA A 35 43.34 19.97 -12.81
N ILE A 36 42.10 20.27 -13.23
CA ILE A 36 41.32 21.42 -12.76
C ILE A 36 40.02 20.93 -12.13
N PHE A 37 39.75 21.32 -10.89
CA PHE A 37 38.51 20.96 -10.19
C PHE A 37 37.76 22.19 -9.71
N GLU A 38 36.43 22.11 -9.78
CA GLU A 38 35.54 23.07 -9.17
C GLU A 38 35.52 22.96 -7.64
N GLN A 39 35.40 24.09 -6.94
CA GLN A 39 35.20 24.11 -5.48
C GLN A 39 33.92 23.34 -5.11
N GLY A 40 34.04 22.43 -4.13
CA GLY A 40 32.94 21.56 -3.69
C GLY A 40 32.93 20.18 -4.36
N THR A 41 33.82 19.91 -5.32
CA THR A 41 33.97 18.59 -5.96
C THR A 41 35.05 17.71 -5.32
N ASP A 42 35.15 17.74 -3.99
CA ASP A 42 36.24 17.11 -3.23
C ASP A 42 36.30 15.59 -3.41
N GLU A 43 35.15 14.93 -3.52
CA GLU A 43 35.09 13.48 -3.76
C GLU A 43 35.70 13.11 -5.12
N VAL A 44 35.43 13.90 -6.16
CA VAL A 44 35.96 13.69 -7.52
C VAL A 44 37.48 13.94 -7.54
N GLN A 45 37.95 14.96 -6.82
CA GLN A 45 39.37 15.23 -6.64
C GLN A 45 40.10 14.07 -5.93
N SER A 46 39.50 13.55 -4.87
CA SER A 46 40.02 12.39 -4.13
C SER A 46 40.07 11.14 -5.01
N ALA A 47 39.05 10.89 -5.84
CA ALA A 47 39.03 9.79 -6.80
C ALA A 47 40.14 9.90 -7.86
N PHE A 48 40.40 11.11 -8.37
CA PHE A 48 41.51 11.36 -9.28
C PHE A 48 42.87 11.06 -8.64
N LYS A 49 43.12 11.58 -7.42
CA LYS A 49 44.37 11.32 -6.68
C LYS A 49 44.54 9.82 -6.41
N PHE A 50 43.47 9.14 -6.02
CA PHE A 50 43.46 7.70 -5.77
C PHE A 50 43.79 6.90 -7.04
N ALA A 51 43.22 7.27 -8.19
CA ALA A 51 43.52 6.61 -9.47
C ALA A 51 45.01 6.76 -9.87
N VAL A 52 45.56 7.97 -9.74
CA VAL A 52 46.97 8.26 -10.02
C VAL A 52 47.90 7.48 -9.09
N LEU A 53 47.56 7.41 -7.80
CA LEU A 53 48.31 6.64 -6.81
C LEU A 53 48.26 5.13 -7.13
N ASN A 54 47.09 4.58 -7.44
CA ASN A 54 46.94 3.16 -7.79
C ASN A 54 47.77 2.79 -9.03
N HIS A 55 47.81 3.64 -10.06
CA HIS A 55 48.67 3.43 -11.23
C HIS A 55 50.16 3.49 -10.86
N ASN A 56 50.56 4.51 -10.09
CA ASN A 56 51.96 4.69 -9.71
C ASN A 56 52.47 3.61 -8.75
N LEU A 57 51.62 3.04 -7.88
CA LEU A 57 52.02 1.96 -6.97
C LEU A 57 52.16 0.60 -7.66
N ASN A 58 51.55 0.41 -8.83
CA ASN A 58 51.61 -0.85 -9.59
C ASN A 58 52.93 -0.98 -10.38
N ILE A 59 54.03 -1.19 -9.65
CA ILE A 59 55.42 -1.19 -10.18
C ILE A 59 55.61 -2.23 -11.30
N SER A 60 54.95 -3.38 -11.23
CA SER A 60 55.10 -4.47 -12.19
C SER A 60 54.40 -4.22 -13.53
N ALA A 61 53.37 -3.38 -13.56
CA ALA A 61 52.56 -3.12 -14.75
C ALA A 61 52.82 -1.74 -15.38
N ARG A 62 53.42 -0.79 -14.64
CA ARG A 62 53.61 0.59 -15.11
C ARG A 62 54.86 0.75 -15.98
N ARG A 63 54.70 1.37 -17.15
CA ARG A 63 55.80 1.77 -18.05
C ARG A 63 56.32 3.19 -17.81
N PHE A 64 55.48 4.04 -17.23
CA PHE A 64 55.73 5.45 -16.94
C PHE A 64 55.02 5.83 -15.64
N GLU A 65 55.49 6.90 -15.01
CA GLU A 65 54.90 7.49 -13.82
C GLU A 65 54.09 8.75 -14.19
N LEU A 66 52.91 8.88 -13.61
CA LEU A 66 52.07 10.08 -13.79
C LEU A 66 52.43 11.13 -12.74
N GLN A 67 52.71 12.35 -13.19
CA GLN A 67 52.90 13.52 -12.33
C GLN A 67 51.73 14.48 -12.50
N ALA A 68 50.83 14.57 -11.52
CA ALA A 68 49.64 15.40 -11.60
C ALA A 68 49.83 16.79 -10.96
N TYR A 69 49.43 17.84 -11.67
CA TYR A 69 49.34 19.22 -11.20
C TYR A 69 47.88 19.61 -10.99
N VAL A 70 47.44 19.55 -9.74
CA VAL A 70 46.04 19.77 -9.35
C VAL A 70 45.83 21.22 -8.92
N ASP A 71 44.90 21.92 -9.57
CA ASP A 71 44.43 23.24 -9.16
C ASP A 71 42.90 23.18 -8.87
N VAL A 72 42.47 23.84 -7.79
CA VAL A 72 41.05 23.91 -7.38
C VAL A 72 40.59 25.36 -7.45
N ILE A 73 39.47 25.63 -8.13
CA ILE A 73 38.99 26.99 -8.35
C ILE A 73 37.47 27.07 -8.41
N ASN A 74 36.90 28.23 -8.09
CA ASN A 74 35.52 28.51 -8.46
C ASN A 74 35.47 28.73 -9.97
N THR A 75 34.85 27.80 -10.71
CA THR A 75 34.90 27.82 -12.17
C THR A 75 34.02 28.89 -12.79
N ALA A 76 33.01 29.40 -12.08
CA ALA A 76 32.10 30.44 -12.54
C ALA A 76 32.80 31.74 -13.01
N ASP A 77 34.04 31.97 -12.57
CA ASP A 77 34.87 33.09 -13.03
C ASP A 77 35.74 32.66 -14.23
N ALA A 78 35.22 32.89 -15.43
CA ALA A 78 35.88 32.53 -16.69
C ALA A 78 37.27 33.19 -16.85
N PHE A 79 37.51 34.37 -16.27
CA PHE A 79 38.81 35.06 -16.35
C PHE A 79 39.87 34.39 -15.47
N LYS A 80 39.48 33.96 -14.27
CA LYS A 80 40.39 33.17 -13.42
C LYS A 80 40.67 31.80 -14.03
N LEU A 81 39.65 31.17 -14.63
CA LEU A 81 39.79 29.90 -15.33
C LEU A 81 40.78 30.00 -16.50
N SER A 82 40.68 31.03 -17.35
CA SER A 82 41.59 31.20 -18.49
C SER A 82 43.04 31.35 -18.06
N ARG A 83 43.32 32.16 -17.03
CA ARG A 83 44.67 32.32 -16.47
C ARG A 83 45.21 31.01 -15.90
N LEU A 84 44.36 30.19 -15.31
CA LEU A 84 44.73 28.89 -14.75
C LEU A 84 45.07 27.87 -15.85
N ILE A 85 44.26 27.80 -16.91
CA ILE A 85 44.51 26.97 -18.09
C ILE A 85 45.88 27.33 -18.68
N CYS A 86 46.17 28.62 -18.83
CA CYS A 86 47.45 29.10 -19.33
C CYS A 86 48.63 28.78 -18.41
N ASN A 87 48.41 28.81 -17.09
CA ASN A 87 49.42 28.33 -16.14
C ASN A 87 49.71 26.84 -16.32
N GLN A 88 48.68 26.01 -16.47
CA GLN A 88 48.82 24.57 -16.74
C GLN A 88 49.55 24.30 -18.06
N PHE A 89 49.24 25.05 -19.11
CA PHE A 89 49.91 25.00 -20.41
C PHE A 89 51.40 25.37 -20.28
N SER A 90 51.72 26.39 -19.48
CA SER A 90 53.11 26.78 -19.19
C SER A 90 53.89 25.72 -18.40
N ARG A 91 53.21 24.90 -17.57
CA ARG A 91 53.81 23.76 -16.85
C ARG A 91 54.21 22.61 -17.79
N GLY A 92 53.76 22.65 -19.04
CA GLY A 92 54.10 21.68 -20.09
C GLY A 92 53.40 20.33 -19.89
N VAL A 93 52.11 20.37 -19.53
CA VAL A 93 51.27 19.17 -19.35
C VAL A 93 50.95 18.52 -20.70
N PHE A 94 50.77 17.19 -20.71
CA PHE A 94 50.52 16.42 -21.93
C PHE A 94 49.04 16.23 -22.23
N SER A 95 48.22 16.31 -21.19
CA SER A 95 46.77 16.20 -21.22
C SER A 95 46.20 16.92 -20.00
N MET A 96 44.96 17.38 -20.13
CA MET A 96 44.20 18.02 -19.05
C MET A 96 43.05 17.11 -18.63
N LEU A 97 42.79 17.03 -17.33
CA LEU A 97 41.59 16.42 -16.76
C LEU A 97 40.87 17.43 -15.88
N GLY A 98 39.57 17.28 -15.71
CA GLY A 98 38.90 18.16 -14.76
C GLY A 98 37.40 18.02 -14.73
N ALA A 99 36.83 18.42 -13.59
CA ALA A 99 35.40 18.61 -13.40
C ALA A 99 35.15 20.12 -13.33
N VAL A 100 34.44 20.64 -14.32
CA VAL A 100 34.18 22.07 -14.52
C VAL A 100 32.69 22.27 -14.71
N SER A 101 32.15 23.38 -14.19
CA SER A 101 30.75 23.75 -14.40
C SER A 101 30.38 23.84 -15.89
N PRO A 102 29.12 23.54 -16.27
CA PRO A 102 28.64 23.69 -17.64
C PRO A 102 28.86 25.10 -18.21
N ASP A 103 28.61 26.12 -17.40
CA ASP A 103 28.73 27.54 -17.81
C ASP A 103 30.17 27.93 -18.17
N SER A 104 31.16 27.21 -17.63
CA SER A 104 32.58 27.50 -17.82
C SER A 104 33.26 26.52 -18.78
N PHE A 105 32.55 25.47 -19.18
CA PHE A 105 33.03 24.44 -20.09
C PHE A 105 33.37 25.01 -21.47
N ASP A 106 32.56 25.93 -22.01
CA ASP A 106 32.79 26.54 -23.33
C ASP A 106 34.13 27.26 -23.41
N THR A 107 34.55 27.92 -22.33
CA THR A 107 35.86 28.58 -22.25
C THR A 107 36.97 27.54 -22.33
N LEU A 108 36.89 26.47 -21.53
CA LEU A 108 37.92 25.44 -21.52
C LEU A 108 37.96 24.66 -22.85
N HIS A 109 36.80 24.33 -23.42
CA HIS A 109 36.66 23.67 -24.73
C HIS A 109 37.30 24.51 -25.85
N SER A 110 37.07 25.81 -25.85
CA SER A 110 37.67 26.74 -26.81
C SER A 110 39.21 26.76 -26.74
N TYR A 111 39.78 26.82 -25.53
CA TYR A 111 41.24 26.79 -25.34
C TYR A 111 41.83 25.43 -25.74
N CYS A 112 41.22 24.33 -25.30
CA CYS A 112 41.68 22.99 -25.65
C CYS A 112 41.69 22.74 -27.16
N ASN A 113 40.66 23.19 -27.88
CA ASN A 113 40.60 23.06 -29.33
C ASN A 113 41.59 24.00 -30.05
N THR A 114 41.78 25.23 -29.56
CA THR A 114 42.72 26.19 -30.15
C THR A 114 44.17 25.73 -30.01
N PHE A 115 44.56 25.24 -28.83
CA PHE A 115 45.92 24.78 -28.54
C PHE A 115 46.13 23.28 -28.84
N GLN A 116 45.10 22.59 -29.33
CA GLN A 116 45.10 21.14 -29.58
C GLN A 116 45.48 20.31 -28.33
N MET A 117 45.07 20.76 -27.15
CA MET A 117 45.34 20.08 -25.88
C MET A 117 44.22 19.06 -25.58
N PRO A 118 44.53 17.76 -25.47
CA PRO A 118 43.54 16.76 -25.08
C PRO A 118 42.96 17.06 -23.70
N PHE A 119 41.63 17.03 -23.58
CA PHE A 119 40.92 17.24 -22.34
C PHE A 119 39.90 16.14 -22.08
N ILE A 120 39.90 15.58 -20.87
CA ILE A 120 38.98 14.52 -20.47
C ILE A 120 38.20 15.00 -19.25
N THR A 121 36.87 14.89 -19.32
CA THR A 121 35.98 15.33 -18.24
C THR A 121 34.93 14.25 -17.89
N PRO A 122 34.60 14.07 -16.60
CA PRO A 122 33.50 13.24 -16.16
C PRO A 122 32.14 13.89 -16.42
N TRP A 123 32.10 15.20 -16.74
CA TRP A 123 30.89 15.97 -16.95
C TRP A 123 30.96 16.77 -18.25
N PHE A 124 29.91 16.67 -19.07
CA PHE A 124 29.84 17.29 -20.38
C PHE A 124 28.44 17.92 -20.55
N PRO A 125 28.34 19.14 -21.09
CA PRO A 125 27.04 19.75 -21.39
C PRO A 125 26.23 18.93 -22.39
N GLU A 126 24.90 19.00 -22.32
CA GLU A 126 23.99 18.22 -23.20
C GLU A 126 24.10 18.61 -24.68
N LYS A 127 24.55 19.85 -24.95
CA LYS A 127 24.82 20.35 -26.30
C LYS A 127 26.16 21.05 -26.30
N VAL A 128 27.12 20.50 -27.04
CA VAL A 128 28.41 21.16 -27.28
C VAL A 128 28.49 21.58 -28.74
N GLN A 129 28.91 22.82 -28.94
CA GLN A 129 29.09 23.36 -30.27
C GLN A 129 30.32 22.71 -30.91
N SER A 130 30.08 21.86 -31.92
CA SER A 130 31.17 21.31 -32.71
C SER A 130 31.95 22.45 -33.39
N PRO A 131 33.30 22.39 -33.43
CA PRO A 131 34.08 23.40 -34.12
C PRO A 131 33.71 23.44 -35.60
N SER A 132 33.37 24.63 -36.11
CA SER A 132 32.90 24.89 -37.49
C SER A 132 33.91 24.52 -38.59
N SER A 133 35.13 24.16 -38.21
CA SER A 133 36.32 24.03 -39.05
C SER A 133 36.62 22.60 -39.49
N GLY A 134 35.84 21.59 -39.08
CA GLY A 134 36.01 20.19 -39.47
C GLY A 134 37.25 19.49 -38.86
N PHE A 135 37.93 20.13 -37.92
CA PHE A 135 39.04 19.53 -37.16
C PHE A 135 38.54 18.58 -36.06
N LEU A 136 39.43 17.69 -35.60
CA LEU A 136 39.19 16.77 -34.49
C LEU A 136 38.89 17.57 -33.21
N ASP A 137 37.81 17.23 -32.49
CA ASP A 137 37.57 17.78 -31.15
C ASP A 137 38.56 17.18 -30.14
N PHE A 138 39.17 18.02 -29.32
CA PHE A 138 40.17 17.63 -28.32
C PHE A 138 39.54 17.30 -26.96
N ALA A 139 38.24 17.55 -26.78
CA ALA A 139 37.52 17.16 -25.57
C ALA A 139 36.90 15.76 -25.69
N VAL A 140 37.00 14.97 -24.62
CA VAL A 140 36.43 13.62 -24.49
C VAL A 140 35.52 13.56 -23.27
N SER A 141 34.28 13.12 -23.48
CA SER A 141 33.29 12.95 -22.41
C SER A 141 33.28 11.52 -21.89
N MET A 142 33.45 11.34 -20.59
CA MET A 142 33.29 10.02 -19.96
C MET A 142 31.82 9.70 -19.65
N ARG A 143 30.97 10.73 -19.52
CA ARG A 143 29.55 10.58 -19.17
C ARG A 143 28.76 10.01 -20.36
N PRO A 144 28.04 8.90 -20.17
CA PRO A 144 27.16 8.38 -21.21
C PRO A 144 25.89 9.21 -21.36
N ASN A 145 25.26 9.09 -22.53
CA ASN A 145 24.06 9.86 -22.84
C ASN A 145 22.75 9.12 -22.47
N TYR A 146 22.26 9.33 -21.26
CA TYR A 146 21.19 8.52 -20.66
C TYR A 146 19.75 9.04 -20.88
N HIS A 147 19.52 10.08 -21.68
CA HIS A 147 18.14 10.60 -21.87
C HIS A 147 17.19 9.56 -22.48
N GLU A 148 17.69 8.67 -23.35
CA GLU A 148 16.89 7.58 -23.91
C GLU A 148 16.49 6.54 -22.86
N ALA A 149 17.35 6.31 -21.85
CA ALA A 149 17.03 5.44 -20.73
C ALA A 149 15.88 6.02 -19.89
N ILE A 150 15.83 7.35 -19.71
CA ILE A 150 14.73 8.06 -19.04
C ILE A 150 13.42 7.83 -19.81
N ILE A 151 13.44 8.01 -21.13
CA ILE A 151 12.27 7.81 -21.99
C ILE A 151 11.74 6.37 -21.88
N ASP A 152 12.63 5.38 -22.00
CA ASP A 152 12.23 3.98 -21.94
C ASP A 152 11.73 3.57 -20.54
N THR A 153 12.27 4.16 -19.48
CA THR A 153 11.79 3.93 -18.10
C THR A 153 10.38 4.50 -17.90
N ILE A 154 10.10 5.71 -18.40
CA ILE A 154 8.77 6.32 -18.39
C ILE A 154 7.77 5.45 -19.17
N ARG A 155 8.18 4.91 -20.32
CA ARG A 155 7.37 3.99 -21.12
C ARG A 155 7.12 2.67 -20.40
N PHE A 156 8.13 2.09 -19.76
CA PHE A 156 8.02 0.85 -19.01
C PHE A 156 6.99 0.94 -17.87
N TYR A 157 7.02 2.04 -17.10
CA TYR A 157 6.03 2.27 -16.05
C TYR A 157 4.66 2.75 -16.56
N GLY A 158 4.51 2.99 -17.87
CA GLY A 158 3.26 3.43 -18.49
C GLY A 158 2.80 4.83 -18.06
N TRP A 159 3.74 5.71 -17.71
CA TRP A 159 3.41 7.08 -17.28
C TRP A 159 2.88 7.89 -18.45
N LYS A 160 1.65 8.41 -18.32
CA LYS A 160 1.00 9.26 -19.33
C LYS A 160 1.15 10.75 -19.03
N LYS A 161 1.28 11.11 -17.76
CA LYS A 161 1.44 12.49 -17.30
C LYS A 161 2.66 12.57 -16.41
N ILE A 162 3.52 13.55 -16.65
CA ILE A 162 4.69 13.80 -15.80
C ILE A 162 4.79 15.27 -15.42
N ILE A 163 5.39 15.51 -14.25
CA ILE A 163 5.80 16.82 -13.76
C ILE A 163 7.32 16.85 -13.79
N PHE A 164 7.90 17.83 -14.47
CA PHE A 164 9.36 17.94 -14.62
C PHE A 164 9.89 19.07 -13.75
N VAL A 165 10.78 18.74 -12.81
CA VAL A 165 11.38 19.68 -11.87
C VAL A 165 12.89 19.70 -12.09
N TYR A 166 13.47 20.89 -12.28
CA TYR A 166 14.88 21.01 -12.67
C TYR A 166 15.59 22.19 -12.02
N ASP A 167 16.92 22.13 -11.87
CA ASP A 167 17.74 23.21 -11.26
C ASP A 167 18.48 24.09 -12.30
N SER A 168 19.04 23.45 -13.32
CA SER A 168 20.07 23.99 -14.22
C SER A 168 19.60 24.16 -15.66
N HIS A 169 20.30 24.99 -16.44
CA HIS A 169 19.97 25.20 -17.86
C HIS A 169 20.11 23.91 -18.69
N ASP A 170 21.06 23.04 -18.34
CA ASP A 170 21.22 21.71 -18.95
C ASP A 170 19.98 20.84 -18.78
N GLY A 171 19.27 20.96 -17.66
CA GLY A 171 18.06 20.19 -17.43
C GLY A 171 16.92 20.53 -18.38
N LEU A 172 16.83 21.79 -18.81
CA LEU A 172 15.86 22.20 -19.83
C LEU A 172 16.18 21.62 -21.21
N LEU A 173 17.47 21.53 -21.57
CA LEU A 173 17.91 20.89 -22.81
C LEU A 173 17.62 19.39 -22.80
N ARG A 174 17.82 18.73 -21.65
CA ARG A 174 17.46 17.32 -21.46
C ARG A 174 15.95 17.11 -21.58
N LEU A 175 15.13 18.00 -21.01
CA LEU A 175 13.69 17.97 -21.19
C LEU A 175 13.29 18.09 -22.67
N GLN A 176 13.95 18.97 -23.43
CA GLN A 176 13.71 19.09 -24.87
C GLN A 176 13.98 17.77 -25.62
N GLN A 177 15.09 17.09 -25.30
CA GLN A 177 15.42 15.78 -25.87
C GLN A 177 14.39 14.70 -25.48
N ILE A 178 13.99 14.66 -24.20
CA ILE A 178 12.95 13.75 -23.70
C ILE A 178 11.63 13.99 -24.44
N TYR A 179 11.23 15.25 -24.59
CA TYR A 179 10.00 15.63 -25.26
C TYR A 179 10.00 15.27 -26.75
N GLN A 180 11.12 15.48 -27.45
CA GLN A 180 11.28 15.08 -28.85
C GLN A 180 11.27 13.56 -29.04
N GLY A 181 11.96 12.82 -28.17
CA GLY A 181 12.03 11.36 -28.23
C GLY A 181 10.71 10.65 -27.90
N LEU A 182 9.79 11.35 -27.24
CA LEU A 182 8.44 10.84 -26.91
C LEU A 182 7.41 11.04 -28.04
N GLN A 183 7.77 11.70 -29.15
CA GLN A 183 6.93 11.93 -30.34
C GLN A 183 5.51 12.46 -30.02
N PRO A 184 5.35 13.78 -29.79
CA PRO A 184 4.07 14.37 -29.43
C PRO A 184 3.04 14.21 -30.56
N GLY A 185 1.92 13.53 -30.28
CA GLY A 185 0.76 13.44 -31.19
C GLY A 185 0.21 12.04 -31.46
N ASN A 186 1.01 10.97 -31.33
CA ASN A 186 0.54 9.59 -31.53
C ASN A 186 0.35 8.81 -30.20
N GLN A 187 0.80 9.38 -29.08
CA GLN A 187 0.64 8.83 -27.73
C GLN A 187 -0.06 9.84 -26.79
N THR A 188 -0.83 9.32 -25.83
CA THR A 188 -1.53 10.06 -24.77
C THR A 188 -0.62 10.75 -23.74
N PHE A 189 0.64 11.04 -24.09
CA PHE A 189 1.65 11.55 -23.16
C PHE A 189 1.61 13.08 -23.06
N GLN A 190 1.60 13.61 -21.83
CA GLN A 190 1.55 15.05 -21.55
C GLN A 190 2.53 15.43 -20.43
N VAL A 191 3.32 16.48 -20.65
CA VAL A 191 4.07 17.15 -19.58
C VAL A 191 3.12 18.16 -18.95
N GLU A 192 2.70 17.90 -17.71
CA GLU A 192 1.65 18.67 -17.05
C GLU A 192 2.18 19.98 -16.48
N THR A 193 3.36 19.96 -15.88
CA THR A 193 4.00 21.15 -15.32
C THR A 193 5.51 21.02 -15.40
N VAL A 194 6.18 22.15 -15.67
CA VAL A 194 7.63 22.27 -15.70
C VAL A 194 8.01 23.38 -14.72
N LYS A 195 8.85 23.08 -13.72
CA LYS A 195 9.22 24.03 -12.66
C LYS A 195 10.74 24.05 -12.47
N ARG A 196 11.34 25.24 -12.60
CA ARG A 196 12.71 25.49 -12.17
C ARG A 196 12.75 25.71 -10.66
N ILE A 197 13.71 25.09 -9.98
CA ILE A 197 13.94 25.21 -8.53
C ILE A 197 15.36 25.68 -8.25
N SER A 198 15.53 26.51 -7.21
CA SER A 198 16.86 26.92 -6.75
C SER A 198 17.28 26.21 -5.46
N ASN A 199 16.31 25.90 -4.60
CA ASN A 199 16.52 25.29 -3.28
C ASN A 199 15.47 24.20 -3.01
N ALA A 200 15.78 23.28 -2.09
CA ALA A 200 14.86 22.19 -1.73
C ALA A 200 13.53 22.72 -1.14
N SER A 201 13.54 23.81 -0.38
CA SER A 201 12.33 24.40 0.20
C SER A 201 11.34 24.91 -0.86
N GLU A 202 11.84 25.49 -1.97
CA GLU A 202 11.01 25.94 -3.08
C GLU A 202 10.32 24.75 -3.77
N ALA A 203 11.03 23.62 -3.87
CA ALA A 203 10.45 22.39 -4.38
C ALA A 203 9.29 21.93 -3.48
N ILE A 204 9.47 21.89 -2.15
CA ILE A 204 8.41 21.47 -1.22
C ILE A 204 7.20 22.40 -1.29
N GLU A 205 7.40 23.71 -1.37
CA GLU A 205 6.29 24.67 -1.54
C GLU A 205 5.50 24.39 -2.82
N PHE A 206 6.20 24.12 -3.93
CA PHE A 206 5.56 23.73 -5.18
C PHE A 206 4.76 22.42 -5.05
N LEU A 207 5.29 21.42 -4.34
CA LEU A 207 4.56 20.16 -4.08
C LEU A 207 3.29 20.40 -3.23
N ARG A 208 3.33 21.31 -2.25
CA ARG A 208 2.16 21.67 -1.44
C ARG A 208 1.06 22.31 -2.30
N VAL A 209 1.44 23.14 -3.26
CA VAL A 209 0.48 23.72 -4.23
C VAL A 209 -0.18 22.61 -5.05
N LEU A 210 0.58 21.61 -5.50
CA LEU A 210 0.03 20.46 -6.22
C LEU A 210 -0.93 19.61 -5.36
N GLU A 211 -0.64 19.40 -4.08
CA GLU A 211 -1.54 18.71 -3.15
C GLU A 211 -2.85 19.46 -2.91
N ASN A 212 -2.79 20.80 -2.83
CA ASN A 212 -3.99 21.62 -2.67
C ASN A 212 -4.93 21.54 -3.89
N VAL A 213 -4.38 21.35 -5.09
CA VAL A 213 -5.17 21.22 -6.31
C VAL A 213 -5.81 19.84 -6.41
N ASP A 214 -5.03 18.78 -6.21
CA ASP A 214 -5.54 17.41 -6.29
C ASP A 214 -4.72 16.46 -5.41
N ARG A 215 -5.23 16.18 -4.21
CA ARG A 215 -4.58 15.33 -3.21
C ARG A 215 -4.52 13.85 -3.59
N TRP A 216 -5.50 13.36 -4.35
CA TRP A 216 -5.71 11.90 -4.51
C TRP A 216 -5.14 11.34 -5.80
N SER A 217 -4.83 12.17 -6.80
CA SER A 217 -4.16 11.68 -8.01
C SER A 217 -2.71 11.28 -7.76
N ARG A 218 -2.28 10.31 -8.56
CA ARG A 218 -0.88 9.89 -8.61
C ARG A 218 -0.06 10.94 -9.35
N LYS A 219 1.02 11.40 -8.71
CA LYS A 219 1.91 12.42 -9.24
C LYS A 219 3.25 11.76 -9.59
N TYR A 220 3.60 11.84 -10.86
CA TYR A 220 4.84 11.29 -11.40
C TYR A 220 5.83 12.43 -11.63
N ILE A 221 6.86 12.50 -10.79
CA ILE A 221 7.81 13.61 -10.78
C ILE A 221 9.14 13.13 -11.36
N VAL A 222 9.57 13.76 -12.44
CA VAL A 222 10.93 13.62 -12.94
C VAL A 222 11.76 14.74 -12.31
N LEU A 223 12.71 14.36 -11.46
CA LEU A 223 13.54 15.28 -10.70
C LEU A 223 14.95 15.32 -11.30
N ASP A 224 15.31 16.49 -11.83
CA ASP A 224 16.55 16.77 -12.54
C ASP A 224 17.37 17.85 -11.83
N CYS A 225 18.02 17.45 -10.75
CA CYS A 225 18.87 18.33 -9.94
C CYS A 225 20.13 17.61 -9.45
N SER A 226 21.00 18.35 -8.76
CA SER A 226 22.16 17.76 -8.08
C SER A 226 21.79 16.63 -7.10
N THR A 227 22.75 15.75 -6.82
CA THR A 227 22.61 14.62 -5.89
C THR A 227 22.16 15.07 -4.51
N ASP A 228 22.77 16.13 -3.98
CA ASP A 228 22.49 16.67 -2.65
C ASP A 228 21.09 17.28 -2.57
N MET A 229 20.72 18.07 -3.59
CA MET A 229 19.39 18.69 -3.66
C MET A 229 18.29 17.64 -3.80
N ALA A 230 18.50 16.59 -4.60
CA ALA A 230 17.54 15.51 -4.78
C ALA A 230 17.26 14.78 -3.46
N LYS A 231 18.31 14.47 -2.69
CA LYS A 231 18.19 13.84 -1.38
C LYS A 231 17.44 14.75 -0.41
N GLU A 232 17.81 16.02 -0.33
CA GLU A 232 17.18 16.99 0.56
C GLU A 232 15.67 17.16 0.25
N ILE A 233 15.29 17.24 -1.02
CA ILE A 233 13.89 17.32 -1.45
C ILE A 233 13.11 16.09 -1.00
N ILE A 234 13.66 14.89 -1.18
CA ILE A 234 12.97 13.65 -0.81
C ILE A 234 12.82 13.55 0.71
N VAL A 235 13.87 13.88 1.48
CA VAL A 235 13.80 13.89 2.96
C VAL A 235 12.74 14.87 3.45
N ASN A 236 12.80 16.11 2.94
CA ASN A 236 11.85 17.15 3.35
C ASN A 236 10.43 16.79 2.93
N HIS A 237 10.22 16.14 1.78
CA HIS A 237 8.90 15.64 1.39
C HIS A 237 8.39 14.64 2.43
N VAL A 238 9.16 13.61 2.75
CA VAL A 238 8.66 12.54 3.62
C VAL A 238 8.38 13.05 5.03
N ARG A 239 9.20 13.99 5.52
CA ARG A 239 9.01 14.66 6.81
C ARG A 239 7.78 15.55 6.83
N ASP A 240 7.38 16.11 5.70
CA ASP A 240 6.19 16.93 5.59
C ASP A 240 4.91 16.08 5.60
N ILE A 241 4.07 16.31 6.61
CA ILE A 241 2.81 15.58 6.82
C ILE A 241 1.73 16.02 5.82
N SER A 242 1.86 17.22 5.24
CA SER A 242 0.90 17.74 4.25
C SER A 242 0.99 17.03 2.90
N LEU A 243 2.14 16.43 2.59
CA LEU A 243 2.39 15.76 1.32
C LEU A 243 2.03 14.27 1.38
N GLY A 244 1.34 13.79 0.34
CA GLY A 244 0.98 12.38 0.22
C GLY A 244 2.22 11.51 -0.05
N ARG A 245 2.42 10.43 0.72
CA ARG A 245 3.58 9.54 0.52
C ARG A 245 3.35 8.47 -0.57
N ARG A 246 2.15 7.90 -0.59
CA ARG A 246 1.77 6.80 -1.52
C ARG A 246 1.30 7.27 -2.90
N THR A 247 1.01 8.57 -3.04
CA THR A 247 0.53 9.17 -4.29
C THR A 247 1.66 9.63 -5.19
N TYR A 248 2.91 9.70 -4.68
CA TYR A 248 4.05 10.17 -5.45
C TYR A 248 4.94 9.03 -5.91
N HIS A 249 5.51 9.22 -7.10
CA HIS A 249 6.60 8.40 -7.61
C HIS A 249 7.63 9.33 -8.24
N TYR A 250 8.84 9.33 -7.69
CA TYR A 250 9.97 10.09 -8.20
C TYR A 250 10.80 9.26 -9.18
N LEU A 251 11.13 9.85 -10.33
CA LEU A 251 12.18 9.38 -11.22
C LEU A 251 13.34 10.38 -11.14
N LEU A 252 14.45 9.93 -10.59
CA LEU A 252 15.71 10.67 -10.58
C LEU A 252 16.36 10.52 -11.94
N SER A 253 16.41 11.60 -12.71
CA SER A 253 17.00 11.61 -14.06
C SER A 253 18.51 11.37 -14.03
N GLY A 254 19.21 11.88 -13.01
CA GLY A 254 20.66 11.76 -12.86
C GLY A 254 21.15 10.38 -12.42
N LEU A 255 22.47 10.16 -12.54
CA LEU A 255 23.18 9.00 -12.00
C LEU A 255 23.37 9.12 -10.47
N ILE A 256 22.27 9.32 -9.73
CA ILE A 256 22.25 9.66 -8.31
C ILE A 256 22.24 8.38 -7.44
N MET A 257 21.85 7.23 -8.00
CA MET A 257 21.65 6.01 -7.22
C MET A 257 22.94 5.24 -6.91
N ASP A 258 24.10 5.68 -7.41
CA ASP A 258 25.42 5.17 -7.02
C ASP A 258 25.87 5.71 -5.64
N ASP A 259 25.33 6.85 -5.22
CA ASP A 259 25.63 7.43 -3.91
C ASP A 259 25.01 6.62 -2.76
N ARG A 260 25.59 6.77 -1.58
CA ARG A 260 24.96 6.26 -0.35
C ARG A 260 23.71 7.09 -0.05
N TRP A 261 22.59 6.38 0.07
CA TRP A 261 21.36 6.85 0.69
C TRP A 261 21.44 6.44 2.16
N GLU A 262 21.32 7.40 3.07
CA GLU A 262 21.49 7.15 4.51
C GLU A 262 20.48 6.09 4.98
N THR A 263 20.98 4.89 5.30
CA THR A 263 20.18 3.73 5.74
C THR A 263 19.43 3.96 7.05
N GLU A 264 19.76 5.04 7.77
CA GLU A 264 19.16 5.42 9.05
C GLU A 264 17.84 6.17 8.89
N VAL A 265 17.57 6.69 7.69
CA VAL A 265 16.37 7.45 7.39
C VAL A 265 15.33 6.51 6.76
N ILE A 266 14.53 5.88 7.63
CA ILE A 266 13.35 5.05 7.26
C ILE A 266 12.41 5.81 6.30
N GLU A 267 12.52 7.14 6.30
CA GLU A 267 11.76 8.08 5.47
C GLU A 267 11.96 7.82 3.96
N TYR A 268 13.14 7.42 3.49
CA TYR A 268 13.38 7.14 2.06
C TYR A 268 12.61 5.94 1.52
N GLY A 269 12.11 5.06 2.39
CA GLY A 269 11.17 4.04 1.99
C GLY A 269 9.84 4.67 1.57
N ALA A 270 9.33 5.67 2.28
CA ALA A 270 7.92 6.04 2.27
C ALA A 270 7.30 6.41 0.90
N ILE A 271 8.13 6.67 -0.12
CA ILE A 271 7.74 7.05 -1.48
C ILE A 271 8.45 6.13 -2.49
N ASN A 272 7.82 5.85 -3.63
CA ASN A 272 8.49 5.11 -4.69
C ASN A 272 9.51 6.01 -5.40
N ILE A 273 10.76 5.57 -5.43
CA ILE A 273 11.87 6.30 -6.05
C ILE A 273 12.55 5.37 -7.05
N THR A 274 12.62 5.81 -8.30
CA THR A 274 13.35 5.15 -9.38
C THR A 274 14.51 6.02 -9.82
N GLY A 275 15.60 5.40 -10.22
CA GLY A 275 16.75 6.12 -10.74
C GLY A 275 17.75 5.22 -11.42
N PHE A 276 18.86 5.81 -11.83
CA PHE A 276 19.88 5.15 -12.62
C PHE A 276 21.18 4.96 -11.84
N ARG A 277 21.81 3.83 -12.08
CA ARG A 277 23.07 3.42 -11.47
C ARG A 277 24.02 2.91 -12.54
N ILE A 278 25.28 3.36 -12.55
CA ILE A 278 26.30 2.96 -13.53
C ILE A 278 27.37 2.03 -12.96
N VAL A 279 27.62 2.07 -11.64
CA VAL A 279 28.66 1.25 -11.02
C VAL A 279 28.07 -0.07 -10.55
N ASP A 280 28.47 -1.16 -11.19
CA ASP A 280 28.08 -2.51 -10.78
C ASP A 280 28.96 -3.06 -9.65
N THR A 281 28.44 -3.06 -8.42
CA THR A 281 29.11 -3.63 -7.24
C THR A 281 29.17 -5.16 -7.23
N ALA A 282 28.48 -5.85 -8.13
CA ALA A 282 28.60 -7.31 -8.21
C ALA A 282 29.97 -7.75 -8.75
N ARG A 283 30.59 -6.94 -9.62
CA ARG A 283 31.88 -7.23 -10.25
C ARG A 283 33.02 -7.27 -9.23
N ARG A 284 33.86 -8.30 -9.31
CA ARG A 284 35.00 -8.51 -8.39
C ARG A 284 36.00 -7.34 -8.45
N TYR A 285 36.37 -6.91 -9.65
CA TYR A 285 37.26 -5.77 -9.86
C TYR A 285 36.77 -4.50 -9.14
N VAL A 286 35.47 -4.20 -9.25
CA VAL A 286 34.86 -3.04 -8.59
C VAL A 286 34.93 -3.16 -7.07
N ARG A 287 34.62 -4.35 -6.52
CA ARG A 287 34.71 -4.61 -5.07
C ARG A 287 36.14 -4.41 -4.54
N ASP A 288 37.13 -4.92 -5.24
CA ASP A 288 38.54 -4.80 -4.83
C ASP A 288 38.99 -3.32 -4.80
N VAL A 289 38.57 -2.52 -5.79
CA VAL A 289 38.85 -1.07 -5.81
C VAL A 289 38.09 -0.33 -4.70
N LEU A 290 36.82 -0.67 -4.47
CA LEU A 290 36.00 -0.07 -3.40
C LEU A 290 36.51 -0.40 -1.99
N GLU A 291 37.08 -1.60 -1.77
CA GLU A 291 37.75 -1.92 -0.51
C GLU A 291 38.98 -1.03 -0.27
N GLY A 292 39.73 -0.71 -1.33
CA GLY A 292 40.82 0.26 -1.27
C GLY A 292 40.31 1.67 -0.98
N TRP A 293 39.22 2.08 -1.63
CA TRP A 293 38.55 3.37 -1.40
C TRP A 293 38.05 3.54 0.03
N LYS A 294 37.49 2.49 0.62
CA LYS A 294 36.99 2.46 2.01
C LYS A 294 38.10 2.62 3.05
N LYS A 295 39.33 2.20 2.73
CA LYS A 295 40.50 2.28 3.63
C LYS A 295 41.15 3.67 3.66
N LEU A 296 40.78 4.58 2.75
CA LEU A 296 41.32 5.93 2.72
C LEU A 296 40.84 6.71 3.95
N ASP A 297 41.75 7.49 4.54
CA ASP A 297 41.46 8.34 5.69
C ASP A 297 40.61 9.56 5.25
N PRO A 298 39.37 9.72 5.76
CA PRO A 298 38.51 10.85 5.43
C PRO A 298 39.10 12.22 5.78
N ALA A 299 40.05 12.29 6.73
CA ALA A 299 40.69 13.56 7.11
C ALA A 299 41.65 14.08 6.03
N THR A 300 42.30 13.18 5.29
CA THR A 300 43.25 13.53 4.22
C THR A 300 42.60 13.55 2.83
N SER A 301 41.60 12.70 2.63
CA SER A 301 40.85 12.57 1.38
C SER A 301 39.37 12.82 1.63
N GLN A 302 38.98 14.09 1.58
CA GLN A 302 37.59 14.50 1.80
C GLN A 302 36.67 13.84 0.77
N GLY A 303 35.57 13.26 1.25
CA GLY A 303 34.62 12.49 0.44
C GLY A 303 34.98 11.01 0.23
N ALA A 304 36.22 10.59 0.54
CA ALA A 304 36.65 9.19 0.49
C ALA A 304 36.37 8.44 1.82
N GLY A 305 36.68 7.14 1.89
CA GLY A 305 36.45 6.31 3.09
C GLY A 305 34.99 5.84 3.27
N LYS A 306 34.15 6.03 2.24
CA LYS A 306 32.76 5.54 2.20
C LYS A 306 32.70 4.13 1.58
N GLU A 307 31.59 3.41 1.83
CA GLU A 307 31.36 2.08 1.21
C GLU A 307 30.98 2.15 -0.27
N SER A 308 30.41 3.27 -0.72
CA SER A 308 30.06 3.53 -2.10
C SER A 308 30.86 4.71 -2.66
N ILE A 309 30.90 4.80 -3.99
CA ILE A 309 31.55 5.87 -4.75
C ILE A 309 30.48 6.53 -5.65
N SER A 310 30.47 7.86 -5.72
CA SER A 310 29.56 8.57 -6.62
C SER A 310 29.85 8.24 -8.09
N ALA A 311 28.83 8.37 -8.95
CA ALA A 311 28.99 8.15 -10.39
C ALA A 311 30.03 9.11 -10.99
N GLN A 312 30.06 10.37 -10.56
CA GLN A 312 31.03 11.37 -11.04
C GLN A 312 32.47 11.00 -10.64
N ALA A 313 32.68 10.55 -9.40
CA ALA A 313 33.98 10.10 -8.93
C ALA A 313 34.44 8.82 -9.66
N ALA A 314 33.54 7.87 -9.90
CA ALA A 314 33.83 6.66 -10.66
C ALA A 314 34.21 6.97 -12.12
N LEU A 315 33.52 7.91 -12.77
CA LEU A 315 33.86 8.37 -14.12
C LEU A 315 35.23 9.06 -14.18
N MET A 316 35.60 9.83 -13.15
CA MET A 316 36.92 10.45 -13.05
C MET A 316 38.03 9.40 -12.83
N TYR A 317 37.77 8.40 -12.00
CA TYR A 317 38.70 7.27 -11.83
C TYR A 317 38.97 6.57 -13.17
N ASP A 318 37.89 6.25 -13.91
CA ASP A 318 37.99 5.63 -15.23
C ASP A 318 38.67 6.55 -16.27
N ALA A 319 38.49 7.88 -16.17
CA ALA A 319 39.13 8.87 -17.05
C ALA A 319 40.66 8.78 -17.01
N VAL A 320 41.23 8.58 -15.82
CA VAL A 320 42.68 8.41 -15.64
C VAL A 320 43.16 7.15 -16.33
N PHE A 321 42.44 6.02 -16.20
CA PHE A 321 42.83 4.77 -16.84
C PHE A 321 42.63 4.77 -18.36
N VAL A 322 41.63 5.49 -18.87
CA VAL A 322 41.50 5.74 -20.33
C VAL A 322 42.74 6.47 -20.85
N LEU A 323 43.22 7.49 -20.12
CA LEU A 323 44.41 8.24 -20.50
C LEU A 323 45.68 7.39 -20.41
N VAL A 324 45.83 6.59 -19.34
CA VAL A 324 46.93 5.64 -19.18
C VAL A 324 46.98 4.66 -20.34
N GLU A 325 45.85 4.10 -20.73
CA GLU A 325 45.79 3.15 -21.84
C GLU A 325 46.13 3.80 -23.19
N ALA A 326 45.68 5.04 -23.41
CA ALA A 326 46.07 5.80 -24.60
C ALA A 326 47.59 6.02 -24.67
N PHE A 327 48.22 6.39 -23.55
CA PHE A 327 49.67 6.53 -23.48
C PHE A 327 50.40 5.19 -23.63
N ASN A 328 49.89 4.10 -23.05
CA ASN A 328 50.45 2.76 -23.23
C ASN A 328 50.45 2.36 -24.70
N LYS A 329 49.32 2.49 -25.41
CA LYS A 329 49.23 2.18 -26.85
C LYS A 329 50.14 3.07 -27.70
N LEU A 330 50.30 4.34 -27.33
CA LEU A 330 51.19 5.27 -28.02
C LEU A 330 52.66 4.89 -27.83
N LEU A 331 53.07 4.65 -26.58
CA LEU A 331 54.45 4.26 -26.21
C LEU A 331 54.82 2.86 -26.67
N GLN A 332 53.87 1.92 -26.77
CA GLN A 332 54.07 0.62 -27.41
C GLN A 332 54.49 0.76 -28.87
N LYS A 333 53.88 1.70 -29.61
CA LYS A 333 54.20 1.92 -31.02
C LYS A 333 55.46 2.76 -31.20
N LYS A 334 55.74 3.69 -30.29
CA LYS A 334 56.90 4.60 -30.34
C LYS A 334 57.48 4.83 -28.92
N PRO A 335 58.43 4.00 -28.46
CA PRO A 335 58.94 4.06 -27.09
C PRO A 335 59.73 5.34 -26.76
N ASP A 336 60.39 5.97 -27.74
CA ASP A 336 61.15 7.22 -27.53
C ASP A 336 60.35 8.51 -27.81
N GLN A 337 59.03 8.42 -27.99
CA GLN A 337 58.22 9.56 -28.43
C GLN A 337 58.22 10.74 -27.44
N PHE A 338 58.39 10.49 -26.16
CA PHE A 338 58.37 11.50 -25.10
C PHE A 338 59.77 11.78 -24.49
N ARG A 339 60.75 10.94 -24.82
CA ARG A 339 62.10 10.94 -24.25
C ARG A 339 62.87 12.22 -24.58
N SER A 340 62.64 12.80 -25.76
CA SER A 340 63.25 14.09 -26.17
C SER A 340 62.74 15.28 -25.35
N TYR A 341 61.51 15.22 -24.84
CA TYR A 341 60.88 16.26 -24.04
C TYR A 341 61.25 16.12 -22.54
N THR A 342 61.32 14.88 -22.03
CA THR A 342 61.69 14.58 -20.63
C THR A 342 63.18 14.73 -20.36
N THR A 343 64.06 14.34 -21.30
CA THR A 343 65.53 14.44 -21.15
C THR A 343 66.04 15.89 -21.23
N ARG A 344 65.32 16.80 -21.91
CA ARG A 344 65.68 18.24 -21.96
C ARG A 344 65.30 19.02 -20.71
N ARG A 345 64.52 18.42 -19.79
CA ARG A 345 64.06 19.06 -18.53
C ARG A 345 64.91 18.68 -17.31
N SER A 346 65.75 17.64 -17.42
CA SER A 346 66.54 17.10 -16.30
C SER A 346 67.95 17.69 -16.13
N GLN A 347 68.37 18.66 -16.96
CA GLN A 347 69.61 19.40 -16.71
C GLN A 347 69.36 20.63 -15.81
N PRO A 348 70.05 20.77 -14.66
CA PRO A 348 70.03 22.01 -13.90
C PRO A 348 70.71 23.12 -14.70
N PHE A 349 70.05 24.27 -14.79
CA PHE A 349 70.62 25.52 -15.29
C PHE A 349 71.87 25.87 -14.45
N ASN A 350 73.06 25.66 -15.00
CA ASN A 350 74.29 26.21 -14.44
C ASN A 350 74.52 27.57 -15.11
N THR A 351 74.19 28.66 -14.41
CA THR A 351 74.45 30.04 -14.81
C THR A 351 75.94 30.38 -14.65
N SER A 352 76.79 29.80 -15.48
CA SER A 352 78.23 30.13 -15.51
C SER A 352 78.91 29.72 -16.83
N LEU A 353 78.29 29.99 -17.98
CA LEU A 353 79.02 29.96 -19.26
C LEU A 353 78.35 30.81 -20.37
N TYR A 354 78.02 32.06 -20.07
CA TYR A 354 77.70 33.06 -21.11
C TYR A 354 78.70 34.20 -21.06
N SER A 355 79.95 33.90 -21.42
CA SER A 355 80.94 34.90 -21.81
C SER A 355 81.99 34.30 -22.75
N ALA A 356 81.58 33.62 -23.82
CA ALA A 356 82.45 33.31 -24.96
C ALA A 356 81.63 32.73 -26.13
N SER A 357 81.08 33.59 -26.98
CA SER A 357 80.91 33.35 -28.44
C SER A 357 80.04 34.43 -29.09
N MET A 358 80.50 35.68 -29.03
CA MET A 358 80.27 36.57 -30.17
C MET A 358 81.33 36.26 -31.22
N ALA A 359 81.03 35.37 -32.16
CA ALA A 359 81.61 35.31 -33.51
C ALA A 359 81.17 34.03 -34.23
N SER A 360 80.03 34.09 -34.91
CA SER A 360 79.82 33.48 -36.24
C SER A 360 78.32 33.51 -36.55
N GLY A 361 77.95 34.23 -37.61
CA GLY A 361 76.59 34.21 -38.15
C GLY A 361 76.21 32.80 -38.56
N GLY A 362 75.24 32.24 -37.85
CA GLY A 362 74.61 30.97 -38.15
C GLY A 362 73.23 30.97 -37.51
N SER A 363 72.18 30.91 -38.33
CA SER A 363 70.80 30.76 -37.88
C SER A 363 70.68 29.39 -37.20
N VAL A 364 70.73 29.38 -35.88
CA VAL A 364 70.36 28.23 -35.06
C VAL A 364 68.99 28.54 -34.49
N THR A 365 67.95 27.94 -35.08
CA THR A 365 66.62 27.85 -34.46
C THR A 365 66.72 26.91 -33.26
N GLY A 366 67.28 27.42 -32.16
CA GLY A 366 67.31 26.75 -30.87
C GLY A 366 65.91 26.73 -30.28
N ALA A 367 65.22 25.59 -30.41
CA ALA A 367 63.96 25.33 -29.71
C ALA A 367 64.22 25.28 -28.20
N SER A 368 64.09 26.44 -27.56
CA SER A 368 64.13 26.60 -26.10
C SER A 368 62.90 25.96 -25.46
N ASN A 369 63.10 25.14 -24.43
CA ASN A 369 62.09 24.62 -23.49
C ASN A 369 61.07 25.69 -23.05
N LYS A 370 59.90 25.75 -23.66
CA LYS A 370 58.78 26.53 -23.11
C LYS A 370 57.50 25.72 -23.26
N GLY A 371 56.76 25.58 -22.15
CA GLY A 371 55.35 25.19 -22.21
C GLY A 371 54.57 26.15 -23.12
N LEU A 372 53.35 25.75 -23.47
CA LEU A 372 52.50 26.55 -24.35
C LEU A 372 52.23 27.92 -23.71
N ASP A 373 52.56 28.99 -24.42
CA ASP A 373 52.27 30.36 -23.99
C ASP A 373 50.95 30.82 -24.61
N CYS A 374 50.00 31.20 -23.76
CA CYS A 374 48.72 31.72 -24.20
C CYS A 374 48.78 33.18 -24.69
N ASN A 375 49.80 33.95 -24.27
CA ASN A 375 49.86 35.39 -24.51
C ASN A 375 50.77 35.70 -25.72
N THR A 376 50.38 35.23 -26.90
CA THR A 376 51.13 35.54 -28.13
C THR A 376 50.70 36.90 -28.69
N ALA A 377 51.51 37.94 -28.44
CA ALA A 377 51.34 39.29 -29.01
C ALA A 377 51.40 39.33 -30.56
N LYS A 378 51.65 38.21 -31.25
CA LYS A 378 51.80 38.08 -32.70
C LYS A 378 50.64 37.37 -33.42
N GLY A 379 49.55 37.05 -32.73
CA GLY A 379 48.29 36.58 -33.36
C GLY A 379 48.30 35.16 -33.95
N TRP A 380 49.43 34.45 -33.98
CA TRP A 380 49.51 33.03 -34.33
C TRP A 380 49.74 32.18 -33.07
N VAL A 381 48.93 31.14 -32.90
CA VAL A 381 49.01 30.17 -31.79
C VAL A 381 49.72 28.91 -32.30
N SER A 382 50.73 28.43 -31.58
CA SER A 382 51.39 27.15 -31.87
C SER A 382 50.63 26.00 -31.19
N PRO A 383 50.08 25.04 -31.95
CA PRO A 383 49.42 23.88 -31.36
C PRO A 383 50.37 22.97 -30.59
N TRP A 384 49.83 22.16 -29.68
CA TRP A 384 50.58 21.13 -28.97
C TRP A 384 51.08 20.02 -29.92
N GLU A 385 52.39 19.82 -30.01
CA GLU A 385 53.05 18.91 -30.97
C GLU A 385 52.56 17.44 -30.91
N HIS A 386 52.05 17.02 -29.75
CA HIS A 386 51.59 15.65 -29.52
C HIS A 386 50.06 15.54 -29.37
N GLY A 387 49.35 16.66 -29.36
CA GLY A 387 47.93 16.73 -29.05
C GLY A 387 47.06 15.88 -29.95
N ASP A 388 47.14 16.11 -31.26
CA ASP A 388 46.34 15.38 -32.26
C ASP A 388 46.61 13.86 -32.23
N LYS A 389 47.87 13.45 -31.99
CA LYS A 389 48.20 12.03 -31.83
C LYS A 389 47.53 11.45 -30.58
N ILE A 390 47.67 12.10 -29.42
CA ILE A 390 47.08 11.63 -28.16
C ILE A 390 45.55 11.54 -28.29
N SER A 391 44.89 12.56 -28.85
CA SER A 391 43.43 12.58 -29.05
C SER A 391 42.93 11.45 -29.96
N ARG A 392 43.67 11.08 -31.01
CA ARG A 392 43.32 9.92 -31.85
C ARG A 392 43.46 8.59 -31.12
N TYR A 393 44.44 8.45 -30.24
CA TYR A 393 44.61 7.24 -29.42
C TYR A 393 43.52 7.15 -28.35
N LEU A 394 43.17 8.27 -27.70
CA LEU A 394 42.07 8.33 -26.72
C LEU A 394 40.75 7.81 -27.30
N ARG A 395 40.41 8.20 -28.53
CA ARG A 395 39.19 7.74 -29.22
C ARG A 395 39.21 6.24 -29.60
N LYS A 396 40.38 5.60 -29.61
CA LYS A 396 40.58 4.17 -29.90
C LYS A 396 40.80 3.33 -28.64
N VAL A 397 40.64 3.93 -27.46
CA VAL A 397 40.71 3.19 -26.20
C VAL A 397 39.45 2.33 -26.06
N GLU A 398 39.67 1.08 -25.73
CA GLU A 398 38.65 0.10 -25.38
C GLU A 398 39.15 -0.58 -24.11
N ILE A 399 38.52 -0.27 -22.97
CA ILE A 399 38.87 -0.82 -21.66
C ILE A 399 37.62 -1.13 -20.86
N GLU A 400 37.77 -1.95 -19.83
CA GLU A 400 36.75 -2.19 -18.81
C GLU A 400 37.16 -1.49 -17.51
N GLY A 401 36.33 -0.55 -17.05
CA GLY A 401 36.54 0.23 -15.82
C GLY A 401 35.46 0.00 -14.76
N LEU A 402 35.42 0.87 -13.76
CA LEU A 402 34.41 0.86 -12.68
C LEU A 402 32.98 1.03 -13.21
N THR A 403 32.84 1.79 -14.28
CA THR A 403 31.54 2.07 -14.94
C THR A 403 31.22 1.11 -16.08
N GLY A 404 31.94 -0.01 -16.21
CA GLY A 404 31.70 -1.04 -17.22
C GLY A 404 32.61 -0.91 -18.43
N GLN A 405 32.13 -1.34 -19.60
CA GLN A 405 32.89 -1.22 -20.85
C GLN A 405 32.91 0.23 -21.32
N ILE A 406 34.09 0.72 -21.71
CA ILE A 406 34.31 2.10 -22.17
C ILE A 406 34.78 2.05 -23.61
N ARG A 407 33.97 2.65 -24.50
CA ARG A 407 34.26 2.80 -25.93
C ARG A 407 33.75 4.16 -26.41
N PHE A 408 34.48 4.80 -27.30
CA PHE A 408 34.10 6.09 -27.87
C PHE A 408 33.64 5.97 -29.32
N ALA A 409 32.81 6.91 -29.77
CA ALA A 409 32.45 7.04 -31.18
C ALA A 409 33.69 7.42 -32.04
N SER A 410 33.78 6.83 -33.24
CA SER A 410 34.89 7.06 -34.18
C SER A 410 34.83 8.41 -34.90
N GLU A 411 33.63 9.01 -35.03
CA GLU A 411 33.39 10.25 -35.76
C GLU A 411 32.58 11.24 -34.89
N GLY A 412 32.89 12.54 -35.01
CA GLY A 412 32.22 13.61 -34.26
C GLY A 412 32.75 13.81 -32.83
N LEU A 413 31.87 14.24 -31.93
CA LEU A 413 32.16 14.40 -30.50
C LEU A 413 32.52 13.05 -29.89
N ALA A 414 33.59 12.97 -29.09
CA ALA A 414 34.02 11.71 -28.44
C ALA A 414 33.09 11.36 -27.26
N CYS A 415 31.87 10.91 -27.59
CA CYS A 415 30.89 10.42 -26.64
C CYS A 415 31.04 8.91 -26.44
N ARG A 416 30.74 8.46 -25.23
CA ARG A 416 30.74 7.04 -24.87
C ARG A 416 29.59 6.29 -25.57
N LYS A 417 29.90 5.13 -26.15
CA LYS A 417 28.96 4.17 -26.75
C LYS A 417 29.15 2.79 -26.12
N ASN A 418 28.16 1.92 -26.30
CA ASN A 418 28.12 0.55 -25.78
C ASN A 418 28.32 0.52 -24.26
N TYR A 419 27.40 1.18 -23.54
CA TYR A 419 27.41 1.25 -22.09
C TYR A 419 26.12 0.65 -21.53
N THR A 420 26.18 0.24 -20.27
CA THR A 420 25.05 -0.33 -19.54
C THR A 420 24.70 0.54 -18.34
N LEU A 421 23.41 0.72 -18.10
CA LEU A 421 22.85 1.38 -16.93
C LEU A 421 21.92 0.41 -16.21
N HIS A 422 22.00 0.41 -14.90
CA HIS A 422 21.06 -0.32 -14.07
C HIS A 422 19.93 0.62 -13.66
N VAL A 423 18.70 0.22 -13.94
CA VAL A 423 17.50 0.90 -13.43
C VAL A 423 17.20 0.29 -12.08
N VAL A 424 17.23 1.12 -11.05
CA VAL A 424 17.04 0.70 -9.66
C VAL A 424 15.85 1.40 -9.05
N GLU A 425 15.11 0.67 -8.22
CA GLU A 425 13.94 1.14 -7.51
C GLU A 425 14.12 0.97 -6.00
N MET A 426 13.64 1.96 -5.25
CA MET A 426 13.57 1.98 -3.80
C MET A 426 12.10 2.22 -3.40
N THR A 427 11.58 1.38 -2.50
CA THR A 427 10.16 1.39 -2.09
C THR A 427 9.99 1.34 -0.58
N VAL A 428 8.74 1.54 -0.11
CA VAL A 428 8.29 1.68 1.31
C VAL A 428 8.86 0.70 2.30
N ASN A 429 9.31 -0.46 1.85
CA ASN A 429 9.89 -1.46 2.74
C ASN A 429 11.01 -2.26 2.07
N SER A 430 11.61 -1.79 0.97
CA SER A 430 12.66 -2.56 0.27
C SER A 430 13.98 -1.81 0.22
N ALA A 431 15.07 -2.57 0.30
CA ALA A 431 16.37 -2.06 -0.12
C ALA A 431 16.31 -1.62 -1.61
N MET A 432 17.31 -0.86 -2.04
CA MET A 432 17.49 -0.52 -3.46
C MET A 432 17.65 -1.82 -4.27
N VAL A 433 16.76 -2.05 -5.24
CA VAL A 433 16.72 -3.28 -6.05
C VAL A 433 16.88 -2.94 -7.53
N LYS A 434 17.70 -3.71 -8.24
CA LYS A 434 17.80 -3.66 -9.72
C LYS A 434 16.52 -4.20 -10.33
N VAL A 435 15.81 -3.35 -11.07
CA VAL A 435 14.55 -3.68 -11.77
C VAL A 435 14.77 -3.93 -13.25
N ALA A 436 15.73 -3.25 -13.86
CA ALA A 436 16.06 -3.46 -15.26
C ALA A 436 17.53 -3.15 -15.55
N GLU A 437 17.96 -3.61 -16.71
CA GLU A 437 19.21 -3.21 -17.33
C GLU A 437 18.89 -2.46 -18.62
N TRP A 438 19.58 -1.36 -18.86
CA TRP A 438 19.41 -0.55 -20.05
C TRP A 438 20.75 -0.44 -20.77
N SER A 439 20.74 -0.64 -22.08
CA SER A 439 21.91 -0.42 -22.93
C SER A 439 21.48 0.32 -24.19
N ASP A 440 22.40 1.07 -24.78
CA ASP A 440 22.20 1.71 -26.08
C ASP A 440 21.88 0.71 -27.20
N LEU A 441 22.36 -0.54 -27.10
CA LEU A 441 22.10 -1.60 -28.09
C LEU A 441 20.80 -2.38 -27.79
N SER A 442 20.66 -2.89 -26.57
CA SER A 442 19.56 -3.79 -26.19
C SER A 442 18.32 -3.06 -25.66
N ARG A 443 18.36 -1.73 -25.56
CA ARG A 443 17.32 -0.90 -24.93
C ARG A 443 17.02 -1.40 -23.51
N PHE A 444 15.77 -1.33 -23.08
CA PHE A 444 15.32 -1.68 -21.74
C PHE A 444 15.04 -3.18 -21.60
N THR A 445 15.82 -3.88 -20.80
CA THR A 445 15.63 -5.30 -20.47
C THR A 445 15.21 -5.46 -19.00
N PRO A 446 13.94 -5.82 -18.73
CA PRO A 446 13.47 -5.98 -17.36
C PRO A 446 14.12 -7.21 -16.71
N VAL A 447 14.51 -7.06 -15.45
CA VAL A 447 15.05 -8.13 -14.60
C VAL A 447 14.02 -8.44 -13.51
N ALA A 448 13.86 -9.71 -13.16
CA ALA A 448 12.99 -10.09 -12.06
C ALA A 448 13.54 -9.54 -10.72
N ALA A 449 13.01 -8.39 -10.31
CA ALA A 449 13.39 -7.69 -9.09
C ALA A 449 13.11 -8.57 -7.86
N LYS A 450 14.16 -8.91 -7.10
CA LYS A 450 14.04 -9.59 -5.81
C LYS A 450 13.92 -8.56 -4.70
N TYR A 451 12.69 -8.17 -4.38
CA TYR A 451 12.42 -7.25 -3.27
C TYR A 451 12.74 -7.90 -1.92
N VAL A 452 13.87 -7.53 -1.34
CA VAL A 452 14.19 -7.87 0.06
C VAL A 452 13.48 -6.86 0.94
N ARG A 453 12.51 -7.31 1.73
CA ARG A 453 11.87 -6.44 2.73
C ARG A 453 12.90 -6.10 3.81
N LEU A 454 13.21 -4.82 3.97
CA LEU A 454 13.92 -4.31 5.13
C LEU A 454 12.98 -4.52 6.32
N ARG A 455 13.24 -5.55 7.13
CA ARG A 455 12.60 -5.64 8.44
C ARG A 455 13.19 -4.51 9.27
N PRO A 456 12.41 -3.55 9.79
CA PRO A 456 12.90 -2.75 10.90
C PRO A 456 13.23 -3.74 12.02
N HIS A 457 14.52 -3.94 12.26
CA HIS A 457 14.99 -4.64 13.46
C HIS A 457 14.85 -3.66 14.61
N SER A 458 13.60 -3.43 15.02
CA SER A 458 13.29 -2.81 16.29
C SER A 458 12.62 -3.90 17.09
N ASP A 459 13.43 -4.64 17.83
CA ASP A 459 12.97 -5.61 18.80
C ASP A 459 12.02 -4.93 19.79
N ILE A 460 11.03 -5.67 20.29
CA ILE A 460 10.07 -5.16 21.27
C ILE A 460 10.83 -4.76 22.54
N GLU A 461 10.64 -3.53 23.00
CA GLU A 461 11.21 -3.05 24.26
C GLU A 461 10.43 -3.61 25.45
N HIS A 462 10.85 -4.76 25.98
CA HIS A 462 10.17 -5.43 27.09
C HIS A 462 10.10 -4.60 28.40
N ASN A 463 11.05 -3.67 28.60
CA ASN A 463 11.09 -2.83 29.80
C ASN A 463 10.22 -1.57 29.72
N ARG A 464 9.64 -1.25 28.55
CA ARG A 464 8.76 -0.09 28.39
C ARG A 464 7.31 -0.45 28.76
N THR A 465 6.60 0.49 29.40
CA THR A 465 5.15 0.39 29.58
C THR A 465 4.47 1.01 28.37
N TYR A 466 3.69 0.22 27.64
CA TYR A 466 2.96 0.67 26.46
C TYR A 466 1.60 1.25 26.84
N ILE A 467 1.25 2.40 26.25
CA ILE A 467 -0.03 3.06 26.50
C ILE A 467 -1.09 2.45 25.58
N VAL A 468 -2.10 1.82 26.17
CA VAL A 468 -3.24 1.24 25.46
C VAL A 468 -4.44 2.17 25.61
N THR A 469 -4.84 2.83 24.53
CA THR A 469 -6.05 3.66 24.50
C THR A 469 -7.29 2.81 24.25
N THR A 470 -8.39 3.13 24.93
CA THR A 470 -9.67 2.44 24.83
C THR A 470 -10.85 3.36 25.15
N ILE A 471 -12.07 2.86 24.97
CA ILE A 471 -13.33 3.58 25.24
C ILE A 471 -14.21 2.75 26.17
N VAL A 472 -14.92 3.40 27.10
CA VAL A 472 -15.87 2.72 28.00
C VAL A 472 -17.11 2.34 27.21
N GLU A 473 -17.33 1.04 27.05
CA GLU A 473 -18.46 0.48 26.33
C GLU A 473 -18.71 -0.97 26.78
N GLU A 474 -19.92 -1.27 27.26
CA GLU A 474 -20.30 -2.62 27.69
C GLU A 474 -20.50 -3.57 26.48
N PRO A 475 -20.02 -4.82 26.49
CA PRO A 475 -19.20 -5.51 27.51
C PRO A 475 -17.68 -5.45 27.25
N TYR A 476 -17.22 -4.53 26.40
CA TYR A 476 -15.82 -4.46 25.97
C TYR A 476 -14.92 -3.92 27.08
N ILE A 477 -15.26 -2.77 27.65
CA ILE A 477 -14.59 -2.14 28.79
C ILE A 477 -15.65 -1.51 29.68
N MET A 478 -15.63 -1.86 30.95
CA MET A 478 -16.54 -1.42 31.99
C MET A 478 -15.72 -1.03 33.22
N GLU A 479 -16.19 -0.05 33.97
CA GLU A 479 -15.58 0.26 35.26
C GLU A 479 -15.99 -0.81 36.28
N ARG A 480 -15.01 -1.40 36.95
CA ARG A 480 -15.26 -2.42 37.96
C ARG A 480 -15.77 -1.75 39.24
N THR A 481 -16.93 -2.20 39.71
CA THR A 481 -17.45 -1.81 41.03
C THR A 481 -16.57 -2.42 42.12
N ALA A 482 -15.95 -1.58 42.94
CA ALA A 482 -15.10 -2.04 44.04
C ALA A 482 -15.91 -2.79 45.10
N GLU A 483 -15.47 -3.99 45.47
CA GLU A 483 -16.02 -4.68 46.64
C GLU A 483 -15.67 -3.90 47.93
N PRO A 484 -16.51 -3.91 48.97
CA PRO A 484 -16.28 -3.15 50.19
C PRO A 484 -14.90 -3.48 50.81
N GLY A 485 -13.96 -2.54 50.75
CA GLY A 485 -12.59 -2.69 51.27
C GLY A 485 -11.47 -2.83 50.23
N GLN A 486 -11.79 -2.94 48.94
CA GLN A 486 -10.80 -3.05 47.86
C GLN A 486 -10.54 -1.69 47.20
N ILE A 487 -9.28 -1.23 47.17
CA ILE A 487 -8.85 -0.05 46.38
C ILE A 487 -8.32 -0.55 45.04
N LEU A 488 -9.04 -0.27 43.95
CA LEU A 488 -8.62 -0.62 42.60
C LEU A 488 -7.69 0.47 42.04
N VAL A 489 -6.48 0.11 41.63
CA VAL A 489 -5.46 1.04 41.11
C VAL A 489 -5.00 0.59 39.73
N GLY A 490 -4.77 1.54 38.81
CA GLY A 490 -4.24 1.25 37.49
C GLY A 490 -5.23 0.51 36.59
N ASN A 491 -4.80 -0.61 36.00
CA ASN A 491 -5.57 -1.40 35.03
C ASN A 491 -6.71 -2.20 35.71
N ASP A 492 -6.59 -2.51 37.00
CA ASP A 492 -7.58 -3.33 37.73
C ASP A 492 -8.91 -2.60 37.98
N ARG A 493 -8.96 -1.30 37.66
CA ARG A 493 -10.18 -0.49 37.66
C ARG A 493 -11.14 -0.87 36.54
N PHE A 494 -10.65 -1.54 35.50
CA PHE A 494 -11.44 -1.91 34.33
C PHE A 494 -11.65 -3.42 34.26
N GLU A 495 -12.82 -3.82 33.78
CA GLU A 495 -13.14 -5.18 33.41
C GLU A 495 -13.85 -5.22 32.05
N GLY A 496 -13.81 -6.36 31.36
CA GLY A 496 -14.48 -6.52 30.07
C GLY A 496 -13.68 -7.36 29.09
N TYR A 497 -14.28 -7.61 27.92
CA TYR A 497 -13.68 -8.41 26.86
C TYR A 497 -12.33 -7.84 26.38
N CYS A 498 -12.25 -6.52 26.14
CA CYS A 498 -11.04 -5.87 25.64
C CYS A 498 -9.93 -5.81 26.70
N LYS A 499 -10.28 -5.77 27.99
CA LYS A 499 -9.32 -5.86 29.09
C LYS A 499 -8.70 -7.25 29.16
N ASP A 500 -9.52 -8.30 29.15
CA ASP A 500 -9.03 -9.69 29.14
C ASP A 500 -8.21 -9.99 27.86
N LEU A 501 -8.61 -9.42 26.72
CA LEU A 501 -7.83 -9.49 25.47
C LEU A 501 -6.47 -8.80 25.60
N ALA A 502 -6.43 -7.61 26.19
CA ALA A 502 -5.18 -6.89 26.43
C ALA A 502 -4.23 -7.68 27.34
N ASP A 503 -4.74 -8.33 28.39
CA ASP A 503 -3.96 -9.22 29.26
C ASP A 503 -3.37 -10.41 28.49
N MET A 504 -4.17 -11.06 27.63
CA MET A 504 -3.71 -12.19 26.82
C MET A 504 -2.64 -11.78 25.80
N VAL A 505 -2.84 -10.65 25.12
CA VAL A 505 -1.86 -10.10 24.16
C VAL A 505 -0.57 -9.70 24.88
N ALA A 506 -0.68 -8.99 26.01
CA ALA A 506 0.47 -8.58 26.81
C ALA A 506 1.28 -9.76 27.35
N LYS A 507 0.59 -10.81 27.84
CA LYS A 507 1.22 -12.05 28.31
C LYS A 507 1.97 -12.78 27.20
N LYS A 508 1.41 -12.82 25.98
CA LYS A 508 2.01 -13.51 24.83
C LYS A 508 3.23 -12.76 24.25
N LEU A 509 3.23 -11.43 24.38
CA LEU A 509 4.32 -10.57 23.93
C LEU A 509 5.37 -10.29 25.02
N GLY A 510 5.07 -10.59 26.30
CA GLY A 510 5.95 -10.28 27.42
C GLY A 510 6.14 -8.78 27.61
N ILE A 511 5.08 -7.99 27.48
CA ILE A 511 5.11 -6.52 27.62
C ILE A 511 4.27 -6.02 28.79
N ARG A 512 4.60 -4.84 29.31
CA ARG A 512 3.77 -4.12 30.30
C ARG A 512 2.91 -3.09 29.60
N TYR A 513 1.68 -2.90 30.07
CA TYR A 513 0.76 -1.94 29.47
C TYR A 513 -0.04 -1.15 30.52
N GLU A 514 -0.50 0.04 30.14
CA GLU A 514 -1.38 0.89 30.95
C GLU A 514 -2.63 1.24 30.13
N LEU A 515 -3.82 0.99 30.67
CA LEU A 515 -5.09 1.37 30.04
C LEU A 515 -5.41 2.83 30.29
N ARG A 516 -5.69 3.57 29.22
CA ARG A 516 -6.19 4.94 29.26
C ARG A 516 -7.47 5.08 28.46
N ILE A 517 -8.42 5.81 29.01
CA ILE A 517 -9.65 6.16 28.31
C ILE A 517 -9.38 7.33 27.38
N VAL A 518 -9.88 7.22 26.15
CA VAL A 518 -9.80 8.28 25.13
C VAL A 518 -10.38 9.59 25.66
N ARG A 519 -9.71 10.72 25.40
CA ARG A 519 -10.06 12.01 26.02
C ARG A 519 -11.40 12.58 25.60
N ASP A 520 -11.78 12.40 24.34
CA ASP A 520 -12.97 12.98 23.73
C ASP A 520 -14.17 12.03 23.65
N GLY A 521 -14.00 10.79 24.13
CA GLY A 521 -15.04 9.75 24.09
C GLY A 521 -15.38 9.24 22.68
N ASN A 522 -14.57 9.50 21.66
CA ASN A 522 -14.86 9.11 20.28
C ASN A 522 -13.92 8.00 19.78
N TYR A 523 -14.41 7.17 18.86
CA TYR A 523 -13.54 6.18 18.18
C TYR A 523 -12.51 6.85 17.26
N GLY A 524 -12.91 7.93 16.60
CA GLY A 524 -12.10 8.69 15.66
C GLY A 524 -12.75 8.80 14.28
N ALA A 525 -12.94 10.05 13.89
CA ALA A 525 -13.45 10.53 12.61
C ALA A 525 -12.53 11.65 12.10
N GLU A 526 -12.58 11.90 10.80
CA GLU A 526 -11.79 12.97 10.17
C GLU A 526 -12.31 14.34 10.63
N ASN A 527 -11.43 15.15 11.21
CA ASN A 527 -11.72 16.52 11.61
C ASN A 527 -10.53 17.43 11.28
N LEU A 528 -10.76 18.37 10.37
CA LEU A 528 -9.76 19.32 9.87
C LEU A 528 -9.32 20.36 10.92
N GLU A 529 -10.10 20.55 11.99
CA GLU A 529 -9.80 21.53 13.04
C GLU A 529 -8.77 21.01 14.06
N VAL A 530 -8.51 19.70 14.09
CA VAL A 530 -7.64 19.04 15.09
C VAL A 530 -6.27 18.74 14.51
N SER A 531 -5.21 18.96 15.29
CA SER A 531 -3.84 18.58 14.92
C SER A 531 -3.75 17.08 14.59
N GLY A 532 -3.34 16.76 13.36
CA GLY A 532 -3.30 15.39 12.83
C GLY A 532 -4.55 14.96 12.04
N GLY A 533 -5.54 15.85 11.85
CA GLY A 533 -6.70 15.62 10.98
C GLY A 533 -7.71 14.58 11.47
N TRP A 534 -7.48 13.98 12.64
CA TRP A 534 -8.30 12.92 13.23
C TRP A 534 -8.48 13.14 14.73
N ASN A 535 -9.71 12.95 15.20
CA ASN A 535 -10.04 12.93 16.63
C ASN A 535 -10.11 11.48 17.16
N GLY A 536 -10.55 11.31 18.41
CA GLY A 536 -10.72 9.99 19.03
C GLY A 536 -9.44 9.18 19.19
N MET A 537 -9.61 7.88 19.41
CA MET A 537 -8.53 6.91 19.54
C MET A 537 -7.65 6.87 18.27
N VAL A 538 -8.22 7.04 17.08
CA VAL A 538 -7.44 7.13 15.82
C VAL A 538 -6.49 8.33 15.88
N GLY A 539 -6.97 9.50 16.31
CA GLY A 539 -6.14 10.69 16.48
C GLY A 539 -5.02 10.52 17.49
N GLU A 540 -5.28 9.85 18.63
CA GLU A 540 -4.26 9.57 19.65
C GLU A 540 -3.13 8.68 19.10
N LEU A 541 -3.44 7.70 18.25
CA LEU A 541 -2.43 6.86 17.58
C LEU A 541 -1.64 7.63 16.52
N VAL A 542 -2.30 8.50 15.74
CA VAL A 542 -1.65 9.33 14.72
C VAL A 542 -0.69 10.33 15.36
N ARG A 543 -1.08 10.94 16.49
CA ARG A 543 -0.24 11.86 17.28
C ARG A 543 0.78 11.16 18.18
N ARG A 544 0.79 9.82 18.23
CA ARG A 544 1.65 9.00 19.11
C ARG A 544 1.46 9.31 20.60
N GLU A 545 0.25 9.69 20.99
CA GLU A 545 -0.15 9.84 22.40
C GLU A 545 -0.44 8.47 23.05
N ALA A 546 -0.85 7.50 22.22
CA ALA A 546 -1.03 6.09 22.58
C ALA A 546 -0.20 5.19 21.65
N ASP A 547 0.25 4.05 22.17
CA ASP A 547 1.08 3.08 21.43
C ASP A 547 0.23 2.02 20.71
N VAL A 548 -0.93 1.67 21.29
CA VAL A 548 -1.88 0.67 20.77
C VAL A 548 -3.30 1.09 21.14
N ALA A 549 -4.28 0.78 20.29
CA ALA A 549 -5.71 0.87 20.63
C ALA A 549 -6.34 -0.52 20.66
N ILE A 550 -6.85 -0.92 21.82
CA ILE A 550 -7.60 -2.17 22.01
C ILE A 550 -9.02 -1.79 22.44
N ALA A 551 -9.94 -1.82 21.49
CA ALA A 551 -11.34 -1.45 21.67
C ALA A 551 -12.21 -2.16 20.62
N SER A 552 -13.53 -1.95 20.68
CA SER A 552 -14.54 -2.27 19.66
C SER A 552 -14.39 -1.42 18.38
N MET A 553 -13.16 -1.26 17.88
CA MET A 553 -12.86 -0.41 16.72
C MET A 553 -13.04 -1.20 15.41
N THR A 554 -14.02 -0.79 14.61
CA THR A 554 -14.23 -1.37 13.27
C THR A 554 -13.10 -0.97 12.33
N ILE A 555 -12.55 -1.96 11.62
CA ILE A 555 -11.58 -1.76 10.53
C ILE A 555 -12.32 -1.13 9.34
N THR A 556 -11.90 0.07 8.94
CA THR A 556 -12.43 0.78 7.76
C THR A 556 -11.29 1.25 6.86
N SER A 557 -11.56 1.42 5.57
CA SER A 557 -10.55 1.87 4.59
C SER A 557 -9.96 3.24 4.93
N GLU A 558 -10.69 4.12 5.61
CA GLU A 558 -10.20 5.45 5.98
C GLU A 558 -9.23 5.38 7.14
N ARG A 559 -9.53 4.56 8.16
CA ARG A 559 -8.65 4.35 9.30
C ARG A 559 -7.37 3.63 8.89
N GLU A 560 -7.45 2.63 8.01
CA GLU A 560 -6.29 1.88 7.50
C GLU A 560 -5.31 2.75 6.69
N ARG A 561 -5.71 3.94 6.25
CA ARG A 561 -4.81 4.90 5.59
C ARG A 561 -3.89 5.63 6.57
N VAL A 562 -4.30 5.79 7.82
CA VAL A 562 -3.60 6.61 8.84
C VAL A 562 -3.05 5.80 10.01
N ILE A 563 -3.60 4.61 10.26
CA ILE A 563 -3.15 3.64 11.27
C ILE A 563 -3.14 2.23 10.69
N ASP A 564 -2.32 1.35 11.28
CA ASP A 564 -2.24 -0.06 10.89
C ASP A 564 -3.13 -0.93 11.80
N PHE A 565 -3.77 -1.95 11.25
CA PHE A 565 -4.59 -2.91 12.00
C PHE A 565 -3.98 -4.31 12.02
N SER A 566 -4.25 -5.04 13.11
CA SER A 566 -4.12 -6.49 13.15
C SER A 566 -5.18 -7.18 12.29
N LYS A 567 -5.04 -8.49 12.08
CA LYS A 567 -6.18 -9.31 11.63
C LYS A 567 -7.35 -9.17 12.63
N PRO A 568 -8.61 -9.26 12.14
CA PRO A 568 -9.76 -9.05 13.00
C PRO A 568 -9.87 -10.17 14.04
N PHE A 569 -9.95 -9.77 15.32
CA PHE A 569 -10.12 -10.69 16.44
C PHE A 569 -11.59 -11.12 16.60
N MET A 570 -12.53 -10.31 16.12
CA MET A 570 -13.96 -10.61 16.12
C MET A 570 -14.58 -10.22 14.78
N SER A 571 -15.31 -11.14 14.17
CA SER A 571 -16.08 -10.89 12.94
C SER A 571 -17.48 -10.39 13.29
N LEU A 572 -17.98 -9.38 12.59
CA LEU A 572 -19.29 -8.78 12.83
C LEU A 572 -19.92 -8.25 11.54
N GLY A 573 -21.15 -7.79 11.63
CA GLY A 573 -21.75 -6.95 10.60
C GLY A 573 -22.86 -6.07 11.18
N ILE A 574 -23.39 -5.17 10.36
CA ILE A 574 -24.54 -4.36 10.71
C ILE A 574 -25.75 -5.28 10.83
N SER A 575 -26.44 -5.20 11.96
CA SER A 575 -27.64 -5.97 12.28
C SER A 575 -28.79 -5.04 12.64
N ILE A 576 -30.02 -5.57 12.56
CA ILE A 576 -31.23 -4.83 12.88
C ILE A 576 -31.69 -5.26 14.28
N MET A 577 -31.79 -4.31 15.19
CA MET A 577 -32.39 -4.49 16.52
C MET A 577 -33.81 -3.95 16.51
N ILE A 578 -34.78 -4.79 16.87
CA ILE A 578 -36.17 -4.40 17.11
C ILE A 578 -36.61 -4.82 18.51
N LYS A 579 -37.75 -4.31 18.94
CA LYS A 579 -38.43 -4.82 20.13
C LYS A 579 -39.03 -6.21 19.81
N LYS A 580 -38.81 -7.18 20.69
CA LYS A 580 -39.40 -8.51 20.63
C LYS A 580 -40.94 -8.37 20.62
N PRO A 581 -41.64 -8.94 19.64
CA PRO A 581 -43.09 -8.82 19.56
C PRO A 581 -43.73 -9.49 20.77
N MET A 582 -44.72 -8.83 21.36
CA MET A 582 -45.53 -9.46 22.41
C MET A 582 -46.37 -10.57 21.80
N LYS A 583 -46.48 -11.71 22.50
CA LYS A 583 -47.38 -12.80 22.11
C LYS A 583 -48.79 -12.23 21.93
N GLN A 584 -49.34 -12.30 20.71
CA GLN A 584 -50.70 -11.84 20.46
C GLN A 584 -51.66 -12.78 21.18
N GLN A 585 -52.52 -12.23 22.04
CA GLN A 585 -53.59 -13.02 22.63
C GLN A 585 -54.57 -13.45 21.53
N PRO A 586 -55.03 -14.72 21.53
CA PRO A 586 -56.01 -15.17 20.54
C PRO A 586 -57.28 -14.31 20.62
N GLY A 587 -57.81 -13.93 19.46
CA GLY A 587 -59.08 -13.19 19.39
C GLY A 587 -60.27 -14.07 19.81
N VAL A 588 -61.41 -13.45 20.13
CA VAL A 588 -62.62 -14.17 20.59
C VAL A 588 -63.05 -15.28 19.64
N PHE A 589 -62.96 -15.06 18.32
CA PHE A 589 -63.29 -16.06 17.29
C PHE A 589 -62.15 -17.04 16.96
N SER A 590 -61.18 -17.24 17.86
CA SER A 590 -60.02 -18.09 17.59
C SER A 590 -60.39 -19.55 17.30
N PHE A 591 -61.54 -20.03 17.78
CA PHE A 591 -62.03 -21.39 17.48
C PHE A 591 -62.42 -21.61 16.01
N LEU A 592 -62.65 -20.54 15.22
CA LEU A 592 -62.94 -20.65 13.79
C LEU A 592 -61.68 -20.74 12.92
N ASN A 593 -60.52 -20.32 13.43
CA ASN A 593 -59.23 -20.30 12.72
C ASN A 593 -58.66 -21.67 12.29
N PRO A 594 -58.97 -22.83 12.92
CA PRO A 594 -58.43 -24.14 12.51
C PRO A 594 -58.85 -24.59 11.10
N LEU A 595 -59.92 -24.00 10.56
CA LEU A 595 -60.36 -24.18 9.18
C LEU A 595 -60.41 -22.84 8.48
N SER A 596 -60.09 -22.82 7.18
CA SER A 596 -60.13 -21.59 6.41
C SER A 596 -61.58 -21.12 6.18
N LYS A 597 -61.76 -19.83 5.90
CA LYS A 597 -63.10 -19.24 5.69
C LYS A 597 -63.82 -19.89 4.52
N GLU A 598 -63.08 -20.30 3.50
CA GLU A 598 -63.60 -20.97 2.31
C GLU A 598 -64.22 -22.34 2.66
N ILE A 599 -63.56 -23.10 3.55
CA ILE A 599 -64.07 -24.41 3.99
C ILE A 599 -65.37 -24.23 4.78
N TRP A 600 -65.45 -23.25 5.67
CA TRP A 600 -66.68 -22.96 6.43
C TRP A 600 -67.87 -22.65 5.52
N VAL A 601 -67.65 -21.87 4.46
CA VAL A 601 -68.68 -21.58 3.45
C VAL A 601 -69.09 -22.86 2.72
N CYS A 602 -68.13 -23.70 2.33
CA CYS A 602 -68.42 -24.99 1.68
C CYS A 602 -69.21 -25.96 2.58
N VAL A 603 -68.93 -25.99 3.89
CA VAL A 603 -69.66 -26.81 4.87
C VAL A 603 -71.10 -26.34 5.02
N LEU A 604 -71.34 -25.03 5.05
CA LEU A 604 -72.68 -24.48 5.10
C LEU A 604 -73.47 -24.80 3.81
N LEU A 605 -72.84 -24.64 2.64
CA LEU A 605 -73.47 -25.01 1.36
C LEU A 605 -73.74 -26.52 1.24
N SER A 606 -72.82 -27.37 1.69
CA SER A 606 -73.01 -28.83 1.65
C SER A 606 -74.12 -29.29 2.60
N TYR A 607 -74.24 -28.67 3.78
CA TYR A 607 -75.36 -28.88 4.71
C TYR A 607 -76.72 -28.62 4.02
N PHE A 608 -76.89 -27.44 3.42
CA PHE A 608 -78.13 -27.13 2.68
C PHE A 608 -78.38 -28.09 1.52
N GLY A 609 -77.34 -28.41 0.75
CA GLY A 609 -77.43 -29.35 -0.37
C GLY A 609 -77.89 -30.74 0.06
N VAL A 610 -77.30 -31.31 1.12
CA VAL A 610 -77.64 -32.64 1.62
C VAL A 610 -79.05 -32.67 2.22
N SER A 611 -79.46 -31.64 2.96
CA SER A 611 -80.84 -31.57 3.49
C SER A 611 -81.89 -31.57 2.37
N ILE A 612 -81.64 -30.86 1.28
CA ILE A 612 -82.53 -30.85 0.11
C ILE A 612 -82.54 -32.20 -0.59
N VAL A 613 -81.37 -32.83 -0.78
CA VAL A 613 -81.26 -34.16 -1.41
C VAL A 613 -81.99 -35.22 -0.58
N VAL A 614 -81.82 -35.22 0.74
CA VAL A 614 -82.54 -36.13 1.65
C VAL A 614 -84.05 -35.90 1.56
N PHE A 615 -84.50 -34.64 1.55
CA PHE A 615 -85.92 -34.32 1.39
C PHE A 615 -86.51 -34.87 0.07
N ILE A 616 -85.81 -34.65 -1.05
CA ILE A 616 -86.24 -35.14 -2.37
C ILE A 616 -86.28 -36.67 -2.38
N VAL A 617 -85.18 -37.33 -2.01
CA VAL A 617 -85.07 -38.80 -2.02
C VAL A 617 -86.12 -39.44 -1.11
N SER A 618 -86.35 -38.86 0.07
CA SER A 618 -87.35 -39.37 1.01
C SER A 618 -88.79 -39.14 0.54
N ARG A 619 -89.07 -38.09 -0.25
CA ARG A 619 -90.41 -37.83 -0.80
C ARG A 619 -90.75 -38.73 -2.00
N PHE A 620 -89.77 -39.05 -2.84
CA PHE A 620 -89.94 -39.83 -4.06
C PHE A 620 -89.79 -41.35 -3.86
N SER A 621 -89.11 -41.81 -2.82
CA SER A 621 -88.98 -43.23 -2.51
C SER A 621 -90.25 -43.79 -1.87
N PRO A 622 -90.98 -44.74 -2.50
CA PRO A 622 -92.20 -45.32 -1.95
C PRO A 622 -91.97 -46.05 -0.61
N TYR A 623 -90.76 -46.54 -0.36
CA TYR A 623 -90.39 -47.31 0.82
C TYR A 623 -90.20 -46.48 2.11
N GLU A 624 -90.23 -45.15 2.03
CA GLU A 624 -90.18 -44.25 3.20
C GLU A 624 -91.57 -43.89 3.76
N TRP A 625 -92.62 -44.19 3.00
CA TRP A 625 -93.99 -43.86 3.36
C TRP A 625 -94.56 -44.86 4.35
N ARG A 626 -94.95 -44.38 5.54
CA ARG A 626 -95.51 -45.24 6.59
C ARG A 626 -97.01 -45.37 6.42
N LEU A 627 -97.51 -46.60 6.43
CA LEU A 627 -98.93 -46.87 6.64
C LEU A 627 -99.18 -46.83 8.15
N PHE A 628 -99.72 -45.72 8.65
CA PHE A 628 -100.10 -45.64 10.06
C PHE A 628 -101.51 -46.25 10.22
N SER A 629 -101.62 -47.37 10.94
CA SER A 629 -102.89 -47.83 11.50
C SER A 629 -103.02 -47.22 12.89
N SER A 630 -103.86 -46.20 13.04
CA SER A 630 -104.21 -45.68 14.35
C SER A 630 -105.10 -46.68 15.07
N THR A 631 -104.52 -47.57 15.88
CA THR A 631 -105.22 -48.15 17.03
C THR A 631 -105.00 -47.17 18.18
N GLY A 632 -105.99 -46.31 18.41
CA GLY A 632 -105.98 -45.40 19.54
C GLY A 632 -106.02 -46.18 20.85
N GLU A 633 -104.95 -46.14 21.62
CA GLU A 633 -104.96 -46.46 23.03
C GLU A 633 -104.48 -45.22 23.79
N GLU A 634 -105.44 -44.48 24.35
CA GLU A 634 -105.50 -44.11 25.77
C GLU A 634 -106.37 -42.86 25.95
N SER A 635 -107.66 -43.07 26.17
CA SER A 635 -108.46 -42.31 27.14
C SER A 635 -109.76 -43.06 27.38
N HIS A 636 -109.82 -43.75 28.52
CA HIS A 636 -111.07 -44.26 29.07
C HIS A 636 -112.06 -43.08 29.22
N HIS A 637 -113.21 -43.14 28.57
CA HIS A 637 -114.54 -43.19 29.20
C HIS A 637 -115.66 -42.86 28.20
N LEU A 638 -116.66 -43.76 28.20
CA LEU A 638 -118.06 -43.66 27.76
C LEU A 638 -118.43 -43.55 26.26
N GLU A 639 -118.90 -44.70 25.78
CA GLU A 639 -120.10 -44.97 24.96
C GLU A 639 -120.48 -44.12 23.73
N GLN A 640 -120.57 -44.89 22.64
CA GLN A 640 -121.68 -44.99 21.67
C GLN A 640 -121.55 -44.30 20.29
N ILE A 641 -121.61 -45.21 19.31
CA ILE A 641 -122.26 -45.11 17.99
C ILE A 641 -121.37 -44.73 16.78
N SER A 642 -121.42 -45.65 15.81
CA SER A 642 -121.18 -45.53 14.37
C SER A 642 -119.79 -45.83 13.82
N GLY A 643 -119.79 -46.69 12.79
CA GLY A 643 -118.63 -47.30 12.16
C GLY A 643 -117.59 -46.30 11.65
N GLY A 644 -116.34 -46.53 12.04
CA GLY A 644 -115.18 -45.80 11.54
C GLY A 644 -114.36 -46.68 10.62
N GLN A 645 -114.36 -46.33 9.32
CA GLN A 645 -113.40 -46.83 8.34
C GLN A 645 -111.97 -46.67 8.88
N THR A 646 -111.16 -47.72 8.78
CA THR A 646 -109.71 -47.62 8.95
C THR A 646 -109.15 -46.70 7.86
N SER A 647 -109.00 -45.41 8.17
CA SER A 647 -108.31 -44.47 7.28
C SER A 647 -106.82 -44.75 7.34
N HIS A 648 -106.29 -45.44 6.34
CA HIS A 648 -104.84 -45.56 6.13
C HIS A 648 -104.29 -44.20 5.68
N THR A 649 -103.85 -43.36 6.62
CA THR A 649 -103.12 -42.14 6.27
C THR A 649 -101.67 -42.51 6.02
N VAL A 650 -101.21 -42.28 4.80
CA VAL A 650 -99.81 -42.49 4.44
C VAL A 650 -99.02 -41.26 4.89
N VAL A 651 -98.16 -41.42 5.91
CA VAL A 651 -97.39 -40.31 6.49
C VAL A 651 -95.91 -40.51 6.21
N ASN A 652 -95.25 -39.46 5.74
CA ASN A 652 -93.80 -39.40 5.58
C ASN A 652 -93.22 -38.56 6.71
N GLU A 653 -92.30 -39.12 7.49
CA GLU A 653 -91.68 -38.47 8.65
C GLU A 653 -90.63 -37.42 8.22
N PHE A 654 -90.15 -37.43 6.96
CA PHE A 654 -89.20 -36.45 6.41
C PHE A 654 -89.90 -35.25 5.76
N SER A 655 -90.26 -34.25 6.58
CA SER A 655 -90.54 -32.88 6.13
C SER A 655 -89.24 -32.12 5.83
N ILE A 656 -89.31 -30.97 5.14
CA ILE A 656 -88.13 -30.11 4.86
C ILE A 656 -87.36 -29.79 6.16
N LEU A 657 -88.09 -29.42 7.22
CA LEU A 657 -87.51 -29.12 8.54
C LEU A 657 -86.89 -30.36 9.18
N ASN A 658 -87.54 -31.52 9.07
CA ASN A 658 -87.02 -32.78 9.60
C ASN A 658 -85.77 -33.26 8.82
N SER A 659 -85.66 -32.96 7.53
CA SER A 659 -84.46 -33.22 6.73
C SER A 659 -83.29 -32.30 7.10
N PHE A 660 -83.56 -31.03 7.43
CA PHE A 660 -82.56 -30.12 8.00
C PHE A 660 -82.12 -30.58 9.39
N TRP A 661 -83.06 -31.03 10.22
CA TRP A 661 -82.80 -31.57 11.55
C TRP A 661 -81.97 -32.85 11.51
N PHE A 662 -82.30 -33.77 10.59
CA PHE A 662 -81.54 -35.00 10.36
C PHE A 662 -80.10 -34.70 9.93
N ALA A 663 -79.91 -33.81 8.95
CA ALA A 663 -78.58 -33.45 8.47
C ALA A 663 -77.74 -32.76 9.56
N LEU A 664 -78.35 -31.93 10.41
CA LEU A 664 -77.68 -31.26 11.53
C LEU A 664 -77.34 -32.23 12.66
N GLY A 665 -78.27 -33.11 13.05
CA GLY A 665 -78.05 -34.12 14.08
C GLY A 665 -76.98 -35.15 13.68
N ALA A 666 -76.93 -35.52 12.39
CA ALA A 666 -75.86 -36.34 11.83
C ALA A 666 -74.51 -35.61 11.81
N PHE A 667 -74.51 -34.29 11.58
CA PHE A 667 -73.30 -33.46 11.62
C PHE A 667 -72.77 -33.29 13.05
N MET A 668 -73.62 -32.98 14.04
CA MET A 668 -73.20 -32.74 15.44
C MET A 668 -72.93 -34.02 16.26
N GLN A 669 -72.96 -35.21 15.64
CA GLN A 669 -72.73 -36.51 16.30
C GLN A 669 -73.72 -36.84 17.44
N GLN A 670 -74.90 -36.22 17.47
CA GLN A 670 -75.92 -36.44 18.51
C GLN A 670 -76.97 -37.50 18.14
N GLY A 671 -76.99 -37.94 16.87
CA GLY A 671 -78.03 -38.85 16.36
C GLY A 671 -79.36 -38.14 16.11
N CYS A 672 -80.31 -38.85 15.49
CA CYS A 672 -81.67 -38.36 15.28
C CYS A 672 -82.64 -39.53 15.49
N ASP A 673 -83.81 -39.25 16.08
CA ASP A 673 -84.87 -40.25 16.26
C ASP A 673 -85.47 -40.72 14.92
N ILE A 674 -85.25 -39.94 13.86
CA ILE A 674 -85.76 -40.19 12.51
C ILE A 674 -84.60 -40.72 11.65
N SER A 675 -84.77 -41.90 11.06
CA SER A 675 -83.75 -42.53 10.21
C SER A 675 -84.32 -42.94 8.84
N PRO A 676 -83.59 -42.74 7.73
CA PRO A 676 -84.06 -43.12 6.41
C PRO A 676 -84.13 -44.66 6.28
N ARG A 677 -85.26 -45.16 5.80
CA ARG A 677 -85.50 -46.59 5.58
C ARG A 677 -85.14 -47.06 4.19
N SER A 678 -85.30 -46.20 3.19
CA SER A 678 -84.97 -46.49 1.80
C SER A 678 -83.48 -46.68 1.60
N ILE A 679 -83.14 -47.58 0.68
CA ILE A 679 -81.74 -47.84 0.31
C ILE A 679 -81.09 -46.53 -0.19
N SER A 680 -81.80 -45.76 -1.02
CA SER A 680 -81.32 -44.47 -1.54
C SER A 680 -81.08 -43.42 -0.44
N GLY A 681 -82.01 -43.29 0.53
CA GLY A 681 -81.86 -42.37 1.66
C GLY A 681 -80.73 -42.76 2.61
N ARG A 682 -80.54 -44.08 2.83
CA ARG A 682 -79.42 -44.61 3.61
C ARG A 682 -78.07 -44.34 2.97
N ILE A 683 -77.94 -44.49 1.64
CA ILE A 683 -76.68 -44.16 0.94
C ILE A 683 -76.32 -42.69 1.11
N VAL A 684 -77.28 -41.77 0.92
CA VAL A 684 -77.06 -40.33 1.13
C VAL A 684 -76.66 -40.04 2.57
N GLY A 685 -77.36 -40.63 3.54
CA GLY A 685 -77.04 -40.51 4.97
C GLY A 685 -75.65 -41.05 5.33
N SER A 686 -75.25 -42.22 4.78
CA SER A 686 -73.93 -42.82 5.03
C SER A 686 -72.80 -41.99 4.45
N VAL A 687 -72.96 -41.41 3.26
CA VAL A 687 -71.96 -40.51 2.66
C VAL A 687 -71.84 -39.23 3.47
N TRP A 688 -72.96 -38.64 3.91
CA TRP A 688 -72.96 -37.47 4.79
C TRP A 688 -72.29 -37.75 6.14
N TRP A 689 -72.56 -38.93 6.72
CA TRP A 689 -71.95 -39.35 7.98
C TRP A 689 -70.43 -39.52 7.83
N PHE A 690 -69.96 -40.13 6.75
CA PHE A 690 -68.53 -40.26 6.46
C PHE A 690 -67.86 -38.89 6.25
N PHE A 691 -68.52 -37.97 5.53
CA PHE A 691 -68.05 -36.59 5.36
C PHE A 691 -67.95 -35.84 6.69
N ALA A 692 -69.00 -35.88 7.52
CA ALA A 692 -69.01 -35.24 8.83
C ALA A 692 -67.92 -35.79 9.76
N LEU A 693 -67.70 -37.10 9.75
CA LEU A 693 -66.64 -37.76 10.53
C LEU A 693 -65.25 -37.25 10.12
N ILE A 694 -64.94 -37.20 8.82
CA ILE A 694 -63.65 -36.69 8.33
C ILE A 694 -63.47 -35.21 8.72
N LEU A 695 -64.49 -34.39 8.49
CA LEU A 695 -64.42 -32.95 8.75
C LEU A 695 -64.17 -32.67 10.25
N ILE A 696 -64.93 -33.30 11.14
CA ILE A 696 -64.80 -33.08 12.59
C ILE A 696 -63.47 -33.60 13.10
N SER A 697 -63.03 -34.77 12.61
CA SER A 697 -61.71 -35.32 12.99
C SER A 697 -60.56 -34.42 12.53
N SER A 698 -60.67 -33.81 11.34
CA SER A 698 -59.67 -32.85 10.86
C SER A 698 -59.73 -31.53 11.64
N TYR A 699 -60.92 -31.06 12.00
CA TYR A 699 -61.09 -29.87 12.83
C TYR A 699 -60.49 -30.07 14.22
N THR A 700 -60.77 -31.19 14.89
CA THR A 700 -60.23 -31.48 16.22
C THR A 700 -58.72 -31.66 16.19
N ALA A 701 -58.16 -32.27 15.14
CA ALA A 701 -56.72 -32.38 14.95
C ALA A 701 -56.05 -31.01 14.76
N ASN A 702 -56.60 -30.15 13.90
CA ASN A 702 -56.04 -28.81 13.64
C ASN A 702 -56.24 -27.87 14.83
N LEU A 703 -57.36 -27.96 15.54
CA LEU A 703 -57.61 -27.16 16.74
C LEU A 703 -56.60 -27.52 17.84
N ALA A 704 -56.32 -28.81 18.05
CA ALA A 704 -55.30 -29.25 18.99
C ALA A 704 -53.89 -28.73 18.62
N ALA A 705 -53.54 -28.75 17.33
CA ALA A 705 -52.29 -28.17 16.85
C ALA A 705 -52.24 -26.64 16.99
N PHE A 706 -53.36 -25.94 16.80
CA PHE A 706 -53.43 -24.49 16.90
C PHE A 706 -53.31 -24.01 18.36
N LEU A 707 -53.98 -24.69 19.28
CA LEU A 707 -53.93 -24.37 20.72
C LEU A 707 -52.56 -24.64 21.35
N THR A 708 -51.74 -25.49 20.74
CA THR A 708 -50.39 -25.80 21.21
C THR A 708 -49.31 -24.91 20.59
N LEU A 709 -49.59 -24.21 19.48
CA LEU A 709 -48.65 -23.38 18.74
C LEU A 709 -48.93 -21.88 18.92
N GLU A 710 -48.33 -21.28 19.94
CA GLU A 710 -48.21 -19.82 20.03
C GLU A 710 -47.15 -19.33 19.01
N ARG A 711 -47.58 -18.88 17.83
CA ARG A 711 -46.65 -18.31 16.84
C ARG A 711 -46.34 -16.86 17.16
N MET A 712 -45.06 -16.56 17.41
CA MET A 712 -44.53 -15.21 17.34
C MET A 712 -44.27 -14.86 15.87
N SER A 713 -44.95 -13.86 15.31
CA SER A 713 -44.64 -13.31 13.99
C SER A 713 -43.87 -12.00 14.12
N SER A 714 -42.69 -11.93 13.51
CA SER A 714 -41.95 -10.67 13.33
C SER A 714 -42.58 -9.88 12.17
N PRO A 715 -42.78 -8.56 12.32
CA PRO A 715 -43.29 -7.73 11.22
C PRO A 715 -42.22 -7.40 10.15
N ILE A 716 -40.95 -7.66 10.44
CA ILE A 716 -39.79 -7.39 9.56
C ILE A 716 -38.88 -8.62 9.67
N ASP A 717 -38.41 -9.13 8.53
CA ASP A 717 -37.36 -10.16 8.48
C ASP A 717 -36.12 -9.71 7.71
N SER A 718 -36.25 -8.67 6.87
CA SER A 718 -35.21 -8.20 5.95
C SER A 718 -35.04 -6.67 5.96
N PRO A 719 -33.86 -6.15 5.57
CA PRO A 719 -33.67 -4.70 5.37
C PRO A 719 -34.53 -4.15 4.21
N GLU A 720 -34.90 -4.98 3.24
CA GLU A 720 -35.81 -4.62 2.16
C GLU A 720 -37.21 -4.26 2.69
N ASP A 721 -37.70 -5.00 3.68
CA ASP A 721 -38.97 -4.72 4.34
C ASP A 721 -38.93 -3.32 4.98
N LEU A 722 -37.85 -3.00 5.72
CA LEU A 722 -37.64 -1.66 6.30
C LEU A 722 -37.60 -0.55 5.25
N ALA A 723 -37.00 -0.80 4.08
CA ALA A 723 -36.91 0.20 3.02
C ALA A 723 -38.19 0.36 2.19
N SER A 724 -39.11 -0.61 2.25
CA SER A 724 -40.38 -0.59 1.53
C SER A 724 -41.50 0.10 2.31
N GLN A 725 -41.47 0.04 3.64
CA GLN A 725 -42.45 0.68 4.53
C GLN A 725 -41.92 1.94 5.22
N THR A 726 -42.84 2.72 5.79
CA THR A 726 -42.51 3.95 6.54
C THR A 726 -42.99 3.98 7.98
N ASP A 727 -43.72 2.94 8.41
CA ASP A 727 -44.36 2.89 9.74
C ASP A 727 -43.33 2.66 10.86
N ILE A 728 -42.33 1.83 10.58
CA ILE A 728 -41.21 1.58 11.48
C ILE A 728 -40.06 2.49 11.07
N GLN A 729 -39.73 3.45 11.94
CA GLN A 729 -38.58 4.32 11.76
C GLN A 729 -37.29 3.55 12.02
N TYR A 730 -36.22 3.86 11.30
CA TYR A 730 -34.91 3.25 11.53
C TYR A 730 -33.78 4.27 11.45
N GLY A 731 -32.73 4.03 12.23
CA GLY A 731 -31.58 4.92 12.34
C GLY A 731 -30.32 4.24 12.88
N THR A 732 -29.23 5.00 12.92
CA THR A 732 -27.89 4.56 13.33
C THR A 732 -27.31 5.50 14.39
N LEU A 733 -26.16 5.10 14.97
CA LEU A 733 -25.34 6.00 15.78
C LEU A 733 -24.78 7.14 14.92
N TYR A 734 -24.91 8.37 15.39
CA TYR A 734 -24.39 9.57 14.73
C TYR A 734 -22.86 9.56 14.67
N HIS A 735 -22.28 9.88 13.50
CA HIS A 735 -20.82 9.80 13.24
C HIS A 735 -20.17 8.43 13.53
N GLY A 736 -20.94 7.35 13.53
CA GLY A 736 -20.43 5.98 13.64
C GLY A 736 -19.99 5.38 12.30
N ALA A 737 -19.26 4.25 12.35
CA ALA A 737 -18.83 3.54 11.14
C ALA A 737 -20.02 3.04 10.28
N THR A 738 -21.14 2.71 10.93
CA THR A 738 -22.40 2.31 10.28
C THR A 738 -23.07 3.50 9.59
N TRP A 739 -22.97 4.71 10.14
CA TRP A 739 -23.49 5.93 9.51
C TRP A 739 -22.72 6.27 8.22
N ASP A 740 -21.38 6.24 8.27
CA ASP A 740 -20.54 6.46 7.08
C ASP A 740 -20.73 5.38 6.01
N PHE A 741 -20.99 4.14 6.42
CA PHE A 741 -21.30 3.04 5.50
C PHE A 741 -22.52 3.36 4.63
N PHE A 742 -23.64 3.77 5.22
CA PHE A 742 -24.85 4.11 4.45
C PHE A 742 -24.66 5.37 3.61
N ARG A 743 -23.95 6.38 4.12
CA ARG A 743 -23.65 7.62 3.39
C ARG A 743 -22.88 7.39 2.10
N ARG A 744 -21.96 6.42 2.08
CA ARG A 744 -21.05 6.15 0.95
C ARG A 744 -21.46 4.94 0.12
N SER A 745 -22.51 4.23 0.54
CA SER A 745 -22.96 3.01 -0.12
C SER A 745 -23.40 3.29 -1.55
N GLN A 746 -22.97 2.43 -2.48
CA GLN A 746 -23.36 2.46 -3.89
C GLN A 746 -24.50 1.48 -4.20
N ILE A 747 -24.97 0.74 -3.20
CA ILE A 747 -26.06 -0.24 -3.36
C ILE A 747 -27.38 0.52 -3.28
N THR A 748 -28.22 0.38 -4.31
CA THR A 748 -29.50 1.11 -4.47
C THR A 748 -30.42 1.03 -3.24
N LEU A 749 -30.53 -0.15 -2.62
CA LEU A 749 -31.29 -0.35 -1.39
C LEU A 749 -30.78 0.53 -0.24
N TYR A 750 -29.47 0.51 0.00
CA TYR A 750 -28.84 1.24 1.09
C TYR A 750 -28.78 2.75 0.83
N THR A 751 -28.67 3.18 -0.43
CA THR A 751 -28.82 4.58 -0.83
C THR A 751 -30.23 5.08 -0.52
N LYS A 752 -31.27 4.30 -0.82
CA LYS A 752 -32.67 4.65 -0.47
C LYS A 752 -32.87 4.75 1.05
N MET A 753 -32.30 3.80 1.81
CA MET A 753 -32.33 3.85 3.28
C MET A 753 -31.58 5.09 3.82
N TRP A 754 -30.45 5.45 3.21
CA TRP A 754 -29.69 6.64 3.57
C TRP A 754 -30.47 7.93 3.29
N GLU A 755 -31.13 8.05 2.13
CA GLU A 755 -31.99 9.19 1.81
C GLU A 755 -33.12 9.35 2.82
N TYR A 756 -33.76 8.24 3.21
CA TYR A 756 -34.76 8.24 4.29
C TYR A 756 -34.17 8.76 5.61
N MET A 757 -33.03 8.21 6.05
CA MET A 757 -32.39 8.62 7.32
C MET A 757 -31.91 10.08 7.28
N ASN A 758 -31.34 10.52 6.15
CA ASN A 758 -30.86 11.89 5.96
C ASN A 758 -32.00 12.90 5.91
N SER A 759 -33.17 12.53 5.36
CA SER A 759 -34.38 13.36 5.38
C SER A 759 -34.95 13.55 6.80
N ARG A 760 -34.66 12.62 7.73
CA ARG A 760 -35.20 12.59 9.09
C ARG A 760 -34.08 12.53 10.13
N LYS A 761 -33.40 13.66 10.36
CA LYS A 761 -32.26 13.73 11.30
C LYS A 761 -32.57 13.22 12.71
N GLN A 762 -33.83 13.23 13.13
CA GLN A 762 -34.28 12.70 14.42
C GLN A 762 -34.17 11.18 14.56
N VAL A 763 -33.87 10.42 13.50
CA VAL A 763 -33.67 8.95 13.61
C VAL A 763 -32.28 8.60 14.12
N PHE A 764 -31.29 9.50 14.02
CA PHE A 764 -29.95 9.24 14.54
C PHE A 764 -29.90 9.39 16.06
N VAL A 765 -29.07 8.58 16.71
CA VAL A 765 -28.85 8.59 18.16
C VAL A 765 -27.40 8.96 18.49
N ARG A 766 -27.14 9.53 19.67
CA ARG A 766 -25.78 9.96 20.05
C ARG A 766 -24.99 8.89 20.80
N SER A 767 -25.69 7.99 21.49
CA SER A 767 -25.11 6.84 22.20
C SER A 767 -25.93 5.58 21.92
N TYR A 768 -25.29 4.41 21.99
CA TYR A 768 -25.98 3.13 21.88
C TYR A 768 -27.06 2.95 22.96
N ASP A 769 -26.84 3.42 24.19
CA ASP A 769 -27.83 3.30 25.27
C ASP A 769 -29.11 4.11 25.00
N GLU A 770 -28.96 5.25 24.33
CA GLU A 770 -30.08 6.05 23.84
C GLU A 770 -30.87 5.28 22.77
N GLY A 771 -30.16 4.67 21.82
CA GLY A 771 -30.76 3.83 20.77
C GLY A 771 -31.52 2.64 21.33
N VAL A 772 -30.91 1.89 22.25
CA VAL A 772 -31.54 0.72 22.89
C VAL A 772 -32.80 1.14 23.65
N ARG A 773 -32.71 2.19 24.47
CA ARG A 773 -33.88 2.72 25.20
C ARG A 773 -35.01 3.12 24.26
N ARG A 774 -34.68 3.77 23.14
CA ARG A 774 -35.65 4.18 22.12
C ARG A 774 -36.34 2.99 21.46
N VAL A 775 -35.62 1.91 21.15
CA VAL A 775 -36.23 0.66 20.62
C VAL A 775 -37.23 0.10 21.64
N ARG A 776 -36.84 0.04 22.92
CA ARG A 776 -37.69 -0.48 24.01
C ARG A 776 -38.96 0.35 24.23
N THR A 777 -38.88 1.68 24.17
CA THR A 777 -40.03 2.57 24.41
C THR A 777 -40.97 2.71 23.21
N SER A 778 -40.47 2.52 21.98
CA SER A 778 -41.23 2.81 20.74
C SER A 778 -42.27 1.75 20.36
N LYS A 779 -42.52 0.74 21.20
CA LYS A 779 -43.53 -0.33 20.98
C LYS A 779 -43.47 -0.95 19.56
N GLY A 780 -42.27 -1.21 19.06
CA GLY A 780 -42.06 -1.81 17.73
C GLY A 780 -42.09 -0.84 16.54
N LYS A 781 -42.20 0.48 16.76
CA LYS A 781 -42.18 1.51 15.71
C LYS A 781 -40.81 2.11 15.41
N TYR A 782 -39.76 1.62 16.07
CA TYR A 782 -38.39 2.06 15.83
C TYR A 782 -37.45 0.86 15.82
N ALA A 783 -36.55 0.82 14.83
CA ALA A 783 -35.49 -0.16 14.68
C ALA A 783 -34.13 0.53 14.72
N LEU A 784 -33.16 -0.08 15.42
CA LEU A 784 -31.80 0.45 15.48
C LEU A 784 -30.87 -0.43 14.64
N LEU A 785 -30.12 0.20 13.75
CA LEU A 785 -29.07 -0.44 12.98
C LEU A 785 -27.76 -0.36 13.77
N ILE A 786 -27.28 -1.52 14.22
CA ILE A 786 -26.17 -1.63 15.18
C ILE A 786 -25.32 -2.86 14.87
N GLU A 787 -24.05 -2.83 15.25
CA GLU A 787 -23.11 -3.93 15.11
C GLU A 787 -23.63 -5.20 15.81
N SER A 788 -23.51 -6.35 15.14
CA SER A 788 -24.10 -7.60 15.62
C SER A 788 -23.69 -8.03 17.02
N PRO A 789 -22.42 -7.92 17.46
CA PRO A 789 -22.05 -8.36 18.81
C PRO A 789 -22.73 -7.50 19.88
N LYS A 790 -22.93 -6.20 19.66
CA LYS A 790 -23.66 -5.34 20.59
C LYS A 790 -25.15 -5.68 20.61
N ASN A 791 -25.74 -6.02 19.46
CA ASN A 791 -27.12 -6.51 19.39
C ASN A 791 -27.31 -7.82 20.17
N ASP A 792 -26.45 -8.79 19.88
CA ASP A 792 -26.48 -10.11 20.50
C ASP A 792 -26.28 -10.01 22.03
N TYR A 793 -25.42 -9.08 22.48
CA TYR A 793 -25.24 -8.77 23.90
C TYR A 793 -26.51 -8.23 24.57
N ILE A 794 -27.15 -7.22 23.97
CA ILE A 794 -28.32 -6.55 24.56
C ILE A 794 -29.54 -7.47 24.60
N ASN A 795 -29.66 -8.42 23.65
CA ASN A 795 -30.73 -9.42 23.64
C ASN A 795 -30.66 -10.37 24.85
N GLU A 796 -29.48 -10.55 25.44
CA GLU A 796 -29.22 -11.41 26.60
C GLU A 796 -29.25 -10.63 27.94
N ARG A 797 -29.71 -9.37 27.93
CA ARG A 797 -29.83 -8.50 29.10
C ARG A 797 -31.27 -8.23 29.46
N GLU A 798 -31.54 -8.04 30.75
CA GLU A 798 -32.89 -7.71 31.21
C GLU A 798 -33.37 -6.38 30.59
N PRO A 799 -34.67 -6.25 30.24
CA PRO A 799 -35.77 -7.20 30.43
C PRO A 799 -36.01 -8.18 29.25
N CYS A 800 -34.99 -8.49 28.45
CA CYS A 800 -35.06 -9.48 27.35
C CYS A 800 -36.11 -9.16 26.27
N ASP A 801 -36.35 -7.87 26.06
CA ASP A 801 -37.41 -7.33 25.20
C ASP A 801 -36.92 -6.89 23.83
N THR A 802 -35.66 -7.14 23.48
CA THR A 802 -35.09 -6.89 22.15
C THR A 802 -34.86 -8.20 21.40
N MET A 803 -34.80 -8.12 20.08
CA MET A 803 -34.40 -9.23 19.24
C MET A 803 -33.64 -8.74 18.00
N LYS A 804 -32.69 -9.57 17.56
CA LYS A 804 -32.02 -9.41 16.28
C LYS A 804 -32.87 -10.00 15.16
N VAL A 805 -32.96 -9.28 14.05
CA VAL A 805 -33.72 -9.68 12.86
C VAL A 805 -32.81 -9.76 11.65
N GLY A 806 -33.07 -10.77 10.81
CA GLY A 806 -32.40 -10.96 9.54
C GLY A 806 -30.94 -11.37 9.66
N ARG A 807 -30.27 -11.40 8.51
CA ARG A 807 -28.81 -11.61 8.43
C ARG A 807 -28.08 -10.28 8.58
N ASN A 808 -26.79 -10.35 8.90
CA ASN A 808 -25.96 -9.15 8.89
C ASN A 808 -25.90 -8.56 7.47
N LEU A 809 -26.01 -7.24 7.35
CA LEU A 809 -26.04 -6.50 6.07
C LEU A 809 -24.67 -6.42 5.38
N ASP A 810 -23.59 -6.57 6.16
CA ASP A 810 -22.21 -6.55 5.69
C ASP A 810 -21.33 -7.52 6.49
N ALA A 811 -20.06 -7.64 6.07
CA ALA A 811 -19.03 -8.40 6.75
C ALA A 811 -17.87 -7.47 7.13
N LYS A 812 -17.78 -7.17 8.42
CA LYS A 812 -16.78 -6.31 9.07
C LYS A 812 -16.05 -7.09 10.17
N GLY A 813 -15.08 -6.45 10.80
CA GLY A 813 -14.44 -6.99 11.99
C GLY A 813 -13.82 -5.92 12.88
N PHE A 814 -13.70 -6.25 14.16
CA PHE A 814 -12.90 -5.47 15.09
C PHE A 814 -11.45 -5.92 15.03
N GLY A 815 -10.53 -4.95 14.97
CA GLY A 815 -9.09 -5.17 14.94
C GLY A 815 -8.38 -4.35 16.01
N ILE A 816 -7.21 -4.82 16.43
CA ILE A 816 -6.31 -4.04 17.28
C ILE A 816 -5.58 -3.04 16.38
N ALA A 817 -5.56 -1.77 16.77
CA ALA A 817 -4.98 -0.71 15.95
C ALA A 817 -3.63 -0.25 16.53
N THR A 818 -2.69 0.07 15.65
CA THR A 818 -1.34 0.51 15.98
C THR A 818 -0.94 1.69 15.09
N PRO A 819 -0.01 2.56 15.52
CA PRO A 819 0.54 3.60 14.65
C PRO A 819 1.20 2.98 13.41
N ILE A 820 1.13 3.66 12.26
CA ILE A 820 1.77 3.20 11.02
C ILE A 820 3.26 2.93 11.26
N GLY A 821 3.72 1.74 10.87
CA GLY A 821 5.10 1.31 11.01
C GLY A 821 5.51 0.95 12.45
N SER A 822 4.55 0.73 13.36
CA SER A 822 4.84 0.28 14.72
C SER A 822 5.46 -1.13 14.74
N PRO A 823 6.53 -1.37 15.52
CA PRO A 823 7.12 -2.70 15.68
C PRO A 823 6.17 -3.70 16.33
N LEU A 824 5.14 -3.23 17.04
CA LEU A 824 4.17 -4.08 17.72
C LEU A 824 3.18 -4.75 16.76
N ARG A 825 3.02 -4.23 15.53
CA ARG A 825 1.97 -4.69 14.61
C ARG A 825 2.08 -6.17 14.29
N ASP A 826 3.24 -6.60 13.81
CA ASP A 826 3.43 -7.99 13.37
C ASP A 826 3.37 -8.99 14.54
N PRO A 827 4.02 -8.73 15.69
CA PRO A 827 3.87 -9.54 16.90
C PRO A 827 2.43 -9.62 17.42
N ILE A 828 1.71 -8.48 17.50
CA ILE A 828 0.29 -8.46 17.90
C ILE A 828 -0.54 -9.28 16.92
N ASN A 829 -0.28 -9.14 15.62
CA ASN A 829 -0.99 -9.87 14.58
C ASN A 829 -0.81 -11.40 14.72
N LEU A 830 0.42 -11.85 14.97
CA LEU A 830 0.70 -13.26 15.27
C LEU A 830 0.07 -13.72 16.59
N ALA A 831 0.04 -12.85 17.60
CA ALA A 831 -0.62 -13.14 18.87
C ALA A 831 -2.13 -13.35 18.68
N VAL A 832 -2.82 -12.44 17.98
CA VAL A 832 -4.25 -12.53 17.68
C VAL A 832 -4.59 -13.77 16.86
N LEU A 833 -3.79 -14.09 15.83
CA LEU A 833 -3.99 -15.30 15.04
C LEU A 833 -3.88 -16.57 15.90
N SER A 834 -2.85 -16.63 16.75
CA SER A 834 -2.68 -17.75 17.66
C SER A 834 -3.81 -17.88 18.67
N LEU A 835 -4.31 -16.77 19.25
CA LEU A 835 -5.48 -16.78 20.16
C LEU A 835 -6.77 -17.23 19.45
N LYS A 836 -6.87 -16.97 18.15
CA LYS A 836 -7.98 -17.41 17.31
C LYS A 836 -7.90 -18.91 17.01
N GLU A 837 -6.71 -19.40 16.66
CA GLU A 837 -6.45 -20.82 16.36
C GLU A 837 -6.60 -21.73 17.60
N THR A 838 -6.19 -21.25 18.78
CA THR A 838 -6.37 -21.99 20.04
C THR A 838 -7.81 -21.97 20.55
N GLY A 839 -8.69 -21.14 19.98
CA GLY A 839 -10.07 -20.97 20.42
C GLY A 839 -10.25 -20.13 21.68
N GLU A 840 -9.19 -19.47 22.16
CA GLU A 840 -9.25 -18.60 23.36
C GLU A 840 -10.18 -17.40 23.14
N LEU A 841 -10.18 -16.81 21.93
CA LEU A 841 -11.10 -15.71 21.62
C LEU A 841 -12.58 -16.12 21.68
N THR A 842 -12.89 -17.35 21.26
CA THR A 842 -14.26 -17.92 21.34
C THR A 842 -14.66 -18.16 22.79
N LYS A 843 -13.75 -18.69 23.60
CA LYS A 843 -13.97 -18.86 25.05
C LYS A 843 -14.21 -17.52 25.73
N LEU A 844 -13.45 -16.49 25.36
CA LEU A 844 -13.62 -15.14 25.88
C LEU A 844 -14.97 -14.53 25.46
N MET A 845 -15.40 -14.76 24.22
CA MET A 845 -16.71 -14.31 23.74
C MET A 845 -17.84 -14.96 24.55
N ASN A 846 -17.78 -16.28 24.76
CA ASN A 846 -18.80 -16.99 25.55
C ASN A 846 -18.88 -16.47 26.99
N LYS A 847 -17.73 -16.22 27.64
CA LYS A 847 -17.65 -15.66 29.00
C LYS A 847 -18.41 -14.34 29.15
N TRP A 848 -18.24 -13.43 28.19
CA TRP A 848 -18.76 -12.06 28.29
C TRP A 848 -20.16 -11.88 27.69
N TRP A 849 -20.58 -12.74 26.74
CA TRP A 849 -21.90 -12.66 26.10
C TRP A 849 -22.92 -13.64 26.67
N TYR A 850 -22.56 -14.91 26.85
CA TYR A 850 -23.53 -15.98 27.13
C TYR A 850 -23.49 -16.48 28.57
N ASP A 851 -22.30 -16.66 29.16
CA ASP A 851 -22.16 -17.18 30.53
C ASP A 851 -22.69 -16.18 31.57
N ARG A 852 -22.69 -14.89 31.24
CA ARG A 852 -23.20 -13.78 32.05
C ARG A 852 -24.57 -13.25 31.58
N THR A 853 -25.36 -14.08 30.88
CA THR A 853 -26.73 -13.71 30.49
C THR A 853 -27.59 -13.45 31.72
N GLU A 854 -28.32 -12.34 31.70
CA GLU A 854 -29.34 -12.04 32.72
C GLU A 854 -30.70 -12.61 32.32
N CYS A 855 -30.87 -12.87 31.02
CA CYS A 855 -32.06 -13.47 30.49
C CYS A 855 -32.11 -14.96 30.85
N ARG A 856 -33.14 -15.33 31.63
CA ARG A 856 -33.55 -16.73 31.71
C ARG A 856 -34.08 -17.13 30.34
N HIS A 857 -33.25 -17.81 29.56
CA HIS A 857 -33.78 -18.80 28.64
C HIS A 857 -34.43 -19.83 29.52
N ASP A 858 -35.74 -19.69 29.76
CA ASP A 858 -36.54 -20.83 30.18
C ASP A 858 -36.16 -21.91 29.16
N LYS A 859 -35.40 -22.91 29.61
CA LYS A 859 -35.47 -24.21 28.95
C LYS A 859 -36.97 -24.40 28.77
N PHE A 860 -37.39 -24.77 27.57
CA PHE A 860 -38.71 -25.34 27.39
C PHE A 860 -38.78 -26.60 28.28
N ASP A 861 -38.89 -26.40 29.60
CA ASP A 861 -39.63 -27.28 30.45
C ASP A 861 -40.96 -27.31 29.74
N THR A 862 -41.27 -28.51 29.28
CA THR A 862 -42.58 -28.97 28.92
C THR A 862 -43.49 -28.79 30.13
N SER A 863 -43.70 -27.55 30.58
CA SER A 863 -44.79 -27.18 31.44
C SER A 863 -46.01 -27.52 30.62
N HIS A 864 -46.81 -28.46 31.12
CA HIS A 864 -48.11 -28.75 30.57
C HIS A 864 -48.80 -27.41 30.27
N ASN A 865 -49.00 -27.10 28.98
CA ASN A 865 -49.66 -25.88 28.57
C ASN A 865 -51.10 -25.95 29.09
N GLU A 866 -51.34 -25.35 30.26
CA GLU A 866 -52.68 -25.22 30.79
C GLU A 866 -53.48 -24.33 29.84
N LEU A 867 -54.63 -24.83 29.39
CA LEU A 867 -55.56 -24.06 28.57
C LEU A 867 -56.08 -22.89 29.41
N SER A 868 -55.64 -21.68 29.09
CA SER A 868 -56.15 -20.46 29.72
C SER A 868 -57.61 -20.20 29.31
N LEU A 869 -58.38 -19.57 30.20
CA LEU A 869 -59.75 -19.13 29.88
C LEU A 869 -59.79 -18.22 28.64
N SER A 870 -58.74 -17.42 28.40
CA SER A 870 -58.62 -16.58 27.20
C SER A 870 -58.60 -17.37 25.89
N ASN A 871 -58.17 -18.63 25.89
CA ASN A 871 -58.15 -19.46 24.68
C ASN A 871 -59.54 -20.00 24.30
N VAL A 872 -60.51 -19.99 25.23
CA VAL A 872 -61.86 -20.56 25.06
C VAL A 872 -62.95 -19.54 25.41
N ALA A 873 -62.64 -18.24 25.38
CA ALA A 873 -63.56 -17.19 25.82
C ALA A 873 -64.69 -16.86 24.83
N GLY A 874 -64.73 -17.50 23.65
CA GLY A 874 -65.63 -17.16 22.53
C GLY A 874 -66.49 -18.30 22.04
#